data_AF-A0A6P0S2Z8-F1
#
_entry.id   AF-A0A6P0S2Z8-F1
#
_cell.length_a   1.000
_cell.length_b   1.000
_cell.length_c   1.000
_cell.angle_alpha   90.00
_cell.angle_beta   90.00
_cell.angle_gamma   90.00
#
_symmetry.space_group_name_H-M   'P 1'
#
loop_
_entity.id
_entity.type
_entity.pdbx_description
1 polymer ?
#
loop_
_entity_poly.entity_id
_entity_poly.type
_entity_poly.pdbx_seq_one_letter_code
_entity_poly.pdbx_strand_id
1 'polypeptide(L)'
;FAKVILALREDYLHYLLEFERFAESEGLESDLLKKDQRYYLGNFTPETARNVIHQLTERSQFRLEDKLITALVKDLATELKRVRPIELQIVGAQLQAEKITTLSQYQQLGSNPKAALAQRWLDMVVADCGTENIPIAWQILASLTDEKGRRTLRTQAELESNLNLLPISASPSSSLSASPRPRVPASLPLPILIGSGLVIHWRQEPEDRYQLVHDYLVEPIRQKFNADFRKELEEAKTKAEKAEAGRIRLLKQSLRWAVAAVVLLTVSTTGAIIFGQNAEKEKANAEVFAQSLAARNLFNSGLEIEALMTALETEVQARTLAQKNWLEPDTKIRSLTALRQVAYDIRARNRIQGHSGRVSSVSFSPEGKTIASAGSDGTVRLWQADGTPLATLKGHSGKVWSVSFSPEGKTIASAGDDGTVRLWKADGTSLATLKGHSGRVRSVSFSPENNTIASAGSDGTVRLWKADGTPLTTLKGHSGEVRSVSFSPENNTIASAGEDGTVRLWKADGTPLAALKGHSGTVWSVSFSPKNNTIVSAGEDGTVRLWQADGTPLTTLKGHSGTVWSVSFSPEGKTIASASSDGTVRLWQADGTPLTTLKGHSGTVWSVSFSPENNTIASASSDGMVRLWQADSTPLANLKGHNSRVWSVSFSSENNTIASASSDGTVRLWQADGTPLATLKGHSARVYSVSFSPEGKTIASASSDGTVRLWQADGTLLATLKGHSGSVNSVSFSPEGKTIALAGSDGTVRLWQADGTLLTTLKGHSGSVNSVSFSPEGKTIASAGSDGTVRLWQADGTPLATLKGHSGAVWSVSFSPENNTIASVSSDGMVRLWQADGTPLATLKGHSGSVNSVSFSPEGKTIASAGSDGTVRLWQADGSNGTPLATLEGHSGKVWSVSFSPEGKTIASARDNGTVKLWNLDSDDLIRQGCRWLKDYLVNNPQSLEDALDNLKVCQPEKLQPLAAHALVRQGENWVKAGNFEEAVDKFHKAMEWNPNLQFNAEKKAAPALVIEGRRLAIDSKITEAVTKFNQALSLDSSLDLNRDTEELDQKPETVARAFAAIGQVNRGRNLAREGKVQEAIAAYKEAQKLAPNLKISADNWNYLCRHGSLRGHPADVMFACEKAVALEPRQRYIRDSRGLARALTGDREGAIEDFQAFINWSGSSNEKKSQRQDWIDTLGAGKNPFTPEVIEKLL
;
A
#
# COMPACT_ATOMS: atom_id res chain seq x y z
N PHE A 1 -1.20 -53.70 -32.18
CA PHE A 1 -0.27 -53.01 -31.27
C PHE A 1 -0.30 -51.51 -31.56
N ALA A 2 -0.92 -50.72 -30.68
CA ALA A 2 -0.88 -49.26 -30.79
C ALA A 2 0.38 -48.76 -30.07
N LYS A 3 1.28 -48.09 -30.79
CA LYS A 3 2.45 -47.44 -30.17
C LYS A 3 2.07 -46.00 -29.86
N VAL A 4 1.85 -45.69 -28.58
CA VAL A 4 1.54 -44.33 -28.11
C VAL A 4 2.86 -43.64 -27.77
N ILE A 5 3.14 -42.51 -28.43
CA ILE A 5 4.31 -41.68 -28.15
C ILE A 5 3.81 -40.41 -27.46
N LEU A 6 4.23 -40.19 -26.22
CA LEU A 6 3.90 -38.99 -25.45
C LEU A 6 5.03 -37.96 -25.60
N ALA A 7 4.73 -36.81 -26.20
CA ALA A 7 5.65 -35.68 -26.25
C ALA A 7 5.30 -34.73 -25.08
N LEU A 8 6.20 -34.63 -24.10
CA LEU A 8 6.01 -33.82 -22.90
C LEU A 8 7.15 -32.80 -22.77
N ARG A 9 6.83 -31.59 -22.29
CA ARG A 9 7.84 -30.62 -21.86
C ARG A 9 8.55 -31.18 -20.62
N GLU A 10 9.84 -30.91 -20.47
CA GLU A 10 10.66 -31.54 -19.42
C GLU A 10 10.12 -31.31 -18.00
N ASP A 11 9.53 -30.16 -17.75
CA ASP A 11 8.88 -29.82 -16.48
C ASP A 11 7.53 -30.53 -16.24
N TYR A 12 6.95 -31.19 -17.25
CA TYR A 12 5.75 -32.05 -17.12
C TYR A 12 6.09 -33.54 -16.94
N LEU A 13 7.38 -33.92 -16.92
CA LEU A 13 7.81 -35.31 -16.70
C LEU A 13 7.20 -35.90 -15.41
N HIS A 14 6.94 -35.08 -14.40
CA HIS A 14 6.35 -35.52 -13.14
C HIS A 14 4.90 -36.03 -13.27
N TYR A 15 4.13 -35.60 -14.27
CA TYR A 15 2.77 -36.13 -14.49
C TYR A 15 2.77 -37.60 -14.97
N LEU A 16 3.88 -38.09 -15.54
CA LEU A 16 4.00 -39.52 -15.87
C LEU A 16 4.06 -40.40 -14.61
N LEU A 17 4.49 -39.86 -13.46
CA LEU A 17 4.44 -40.53 -12.16
C LEU A 17 3.00 -40.69 -11.64
N GLU A 18 2.09 -39.81 -12.06
CA GLU A 18 0.67 -39.94 -11.72
C GLU A 18 0.00 -41.06 -12.53
N PHE A 19 0.45 -41.30 -13.76
CA PHE A 19 -0.01 -42.42 -14.59
C PHE A 19 0.33 -43.79 -13.98
N GLU A 20 1.48 -43.93 -13.32
CA GLU A 20 1.85 -45.13 -12.56
C GLU A 20 0.88 -45.42 -11.39
N ARG A 21 0.21 -44.39 -10.84
CA ARG A 21 -0.76 -44.56 -9.75
C ARG A 21 -2.15 -45.00 -10.20
N PHE A 22 -2.49 -44.84 -11.49
CA PHE A 22 -3.82 -45.15 -12.04
C PHE A 22 -3.86 -46.44 -12.87
N ALA A 23 -2.72 -47.01 -13.24
CA ALA A 23 -2.65 -48.21 -14.07
C ALA A 23 -2.56 -49.50 -13.24
N GLU A 24 -3.69 -50.05 -12.81
CA GLU A 24 -3.80 -51.44 -12.31
C GLU A 24 -3.87 -52.47 -13.47
N SER A 25 -3.20 -52.25 -14.60
CA SER A 25 -3.23 -53.19 -15.72
C SER A 25 -1.89 -53.93 -15.89
N GLU A 26 -1.93 -55.25 -15.69
CA GLU A 26 -0.88 -56.18 -16.10
C GLU A 26 -0.65 -56.04 -17.61
N GLY A 27 0.45 -55.36 -17.99
CA GLY A 27 0.83 -55.21 -19.41
C GLY A 27 1.65 -53.97 -19.74
N LEU A 28 1.75 -52.97 -18.85
CA LEU A 28 2.70 -51.87 -18.99
C LEU A 28 4.08 -52.30 -18.48
N GLU A 29 4.88 -52.92 -19.36
CA GLU A 29 6.30 -53.15 -19.07
C GLU A 29 7.06 -51.82 -18.94
N SER A 30 7.77 -51.69 -17.80
CA SER A 30 8.91 -50.80 -17.54
C SER A 30 8.65 -49.29 -17.36
N ASP A 31 8.98 -48.82 -16.15
CA ASP A 31 9.32 -47.45 -15.74
C ASP A 31 9.46 -46.45 -16.91
N LEU A 32 8.39 -45.68 -17.13
CA LEU A 32 8.22 -44.70 -18.21
C LEU A 32 9.26 -43.56 -18.15
N LEU A 33 9.99 -43.43 -17.04
CA LEU A 33 11.01 -42.41 -16.83
C LEU A 33 12.45 -42.92 -17.03
N LYS A 34 12.63 -44.19 -17.40
CA LYS A 34 13.97 -44.69 -17.74
C LYS A 34 14.62 -43.85 -18.84
N LYS A 35 15.91 -43.59 -18.66
CA LYS A 35 16.69 -42.67 -19.51
C LYS A 35 16.83 -43.16 -20.95
N ASP A 36 16.72 -44.47 -21.19
CA ASP A 36 16.77 -45.13 -22.50
C ASP A 36 15.42 -45.10 -23.26
N GLN A 37 14.32 -44.75 -22.59
CA GLN A 37 13.00 -44.56 -23.22
C GLN A 37 12.62 -43.08 -23.41
N ARG A 38 13.36 -42.14 -22.80
CA ARG A 38 13.17 -40.70 -22.96
C ARG A 38 14.02 -40.15 -24.10
N TYR A 39 13.37 -39.47 -25.04
CA TYR A 39 14.02 -38.79 -26.15
C TYR A 39 13.77 -37.29 -26.05
N TYR A 40 14.84 -36.50 -25.95
CA TYR A 40 14.72 -35.04 -25.93
C TYR A 40 14.35 -34.52 -27.31
N LEU A 41 13.14 -33.97 -27.44
CA LEU A 41 12.64 -33.39 -28.66
C LEU A 41 12.95 -31.89 -28.70
N GLY A 42 14.11 -31.53 -29.27
CA GLY A 42 14.47 -30.12 -29.52
C GLY A 42 13.70 -29.50 -30.69
N ASN A 43 13.91 -28.19 -30.93
CA ASN A 43 13.37 -27.53 -32.12
C ASN A 43 13.94 -28.17 -33.40
N PHE A 44 13.07 -28.48 -34.36
CA PHE A 44 13.46 -29.10 -35.61
C PHE A 44 14.19 -28.11 -36.51
N THR A 45 15.27 -28.56 -37.16
CA THR A 45 15.78 -27.85 -38.34
C THR A 45 14.72 -27.94 -39.45
N PRO A 46 14.67 -26.98 -40.39
CA PRO A 46 13.72 -27.04 -41.51
C PRO A 46 13.77 -28.39 -42.27
N GLU A 47 14.96 -28.97 -42.44
CA GLU A 47 15.13 -30.27 -43.07
C GLU A 47 14.54 -31.41 -42.23
N THR A 48 14.78 -31.42 -40.92
CA THR A 48 14.19 -32.39 -39.99
C THR A 48 12.66 -32.28 -39.98
N ALA A 49 12.13 -31.05 -39.94
CA ALA A 49 10.69 -30.80 -39.94
C ALA A 49 10.03 -31.32 -41.23
N ARG A 50 10.64 -31.09 -42.41
CA ARG A 50 10.15 -31.66 -43.68
C ARG A 50 10.11 -33.17 -43.62
N ASN A 51 11.20 -33.82 -43.19
CA ASN A 51 11.28 -35.27 -43.10
C ASN A 51 10.23 -35.85 -42.14
N VAL A 52 9.99 -35.20 -40.99
CA VAL A 52 8.94 -35.58 -40.03
C VAL A 52 7.56 -35.46 -40.67
N ILE A 53 7.25 -34.35 -41.35
CA ILE A 53 5.95 -34.16 -42.01
C ILE A 53 5.74 -35.20 -43.11
N HIS A 54 6.77 -35.50 -43.92
CA HIS A 54 6.72 -36.57 -44.92
C HIS A 54 6.41 -37.92 -44.28
N GLN A 55 7.15 -38.32 -43.26
CA GLN A 55 6.94 -39.61 -42.61
C GLN A 55 5.55 -39.74 -41.96
N LEU A 56 5.03 -38.65 -41.38
CA LEU A 56 3.70 -38.62 -40.76
C LEU A 56 2.58 -38.67 -41.80
N THR A 57 2.73 -37.97 -42.92
CA THR A 57 1.70 -37.87 -43.98
C THR A 57 1.74 -39.03 -44.97
N GLU A 58 2.89 -39.65 -45.18
CA GLU A 58 3.04 -40.83 -46.05
C GLU A 58 2.35 -42.07 -45.46
N ARG A 59 2.36 -42.18 -44.12
CA ARG A 59 1.73 -43.26 -43.35
C ARG A 59 0.27 -42.99 -42.99
N SER A 60 -0.25 -41.79 -43.25
CA SER A 60 -1.64 -41.43 -42.99
C SER A 60 -2.45 -41.42 -44.29
N GLN A 61 -3.79 -41.42 -44.19
CA GLN A 61 -4.65 -41.16 -45.35
C GLN A 61 -4.73 -39.67 -45.72
N PHE A 62 -3.85 -38.83 -45.16
CA PHE A 62 -3.83 -37.38 -45.30
C PHE A 62 -2.47 -36.92 -45.85
N ARG A 63 -2.31 -36.99 -47.19
CA ARG A 63 -1.07 -36.62 -47.88
C ARG A 63 -1.05 -35.13 -48.21
N LEU A 64 0.04 -34.45 -47.84
CA LEU A 64 0.28 -33.05 -48.17
C LEU A 64 1.14 -32.93 -49.43
N GLU A 65 0.83 -31.95 -50.28
CA GLU A 65 1.65 -31.59 -51.43
C GLU A 65 3.06 -31.16 -50.97
N ASP A 66 4.10 -31.62 -51.67
CA ASP A 66 5.49 -31.36 -51.29
C ASP A 66 5.84 -29.85 -51.25
N LYS A 67 5.23 -29.08 -52.16
CA LYS A 67 5.31 -27.61 -52.17
C LYS A 67 4.65 -26.98 -50.95
N LEU A 68 3.54 -27.55 -50.46
CA LEU A 68 2.89 -27.13 -49.23
C LEU A 68 3.79 -27.42 -48.03
N ILE A 69 4.37 -28.61 -47.94
CA ILE A 69 5.30 -28.99 -46.86
C ILE A 69 6.47 -28.00 -46.80
N THR A 70 7.04 -27.64 -47.95
CA THR A 70 8.13 -26.66 -48.02
C THR A 70 7.70 -25.26 -47.59
N ALA A 71 6.53 -24.79 -48.01
CA ALA A 71 6.00 -23.48 -47.59
C ALA A 71 5.67 -23.46 -46.10
N LEU A 72 5.00 -24.49 -45.59
CA LEU A 72 4.63 -24.65 -44.19
C LEU A 72 5.86 -24.63 -43.27
N VAL A 73 6.90 -25.38 -43.61
CA VAL A 73 8.15 -25.40 -42.83
C VAL A 73 8.84 -24.04 -42.85
N LYS A 74 8.83 -23.34 -43.99
CA LYS A 74 9.38 -21.99 -44.09
C LYS A 74 8.61 -21.00 -43.21
N ASP A 75 7.29 -21.07 -43.23
CA ASP A 75 6.40 -20.21 -42.44
C ASP A 75 6.56 -20.43 -40.94
N LEU A 76 6.73 -21.68 -40.50
CA LEU A 76 6.94 -22.06 -39.11
C LEU A 76 8.36 -21.75 -38.61
N ALA A 77 9.38 -21.82 -39.47
CA ALA A 77 10.77 -21.63 -39.05
C ALA A 77 11.09 -20.19 -38.59
N THR A 78 10.36 -19.18 -39.11
CA THR A 78 10.41 -17.75 -38.74
C THR A 78 11.81 -17.18 -38.43
N GLU A 79 11.90 -16.15 -37.57
CA GLU A 79 13.17 -15.50 -37.16
C GLU A 79 14.13 -16.47 -36.44
N LEU A 80 13.60 -17.54 -35.85
CA LEU A 80 14.37 -18.55 -35.12
C LEU A 80 15.10 -19.54 -36.03
N LYS A 81 14.82 -19.53 -37.35
CA LYS A 81 15.31 -20.49 -38.35
C LYS A 81 15.12 -21.97 -37.96
N ARG A 82 14.17 -22.25 -37.07
CA ARG A 82 13.87 -23.58 -36.54
C ARG A 82 12.37 -23.73 -36.34
N VAL A 83 11.83 -24.92 -36.62
CA VAL A 83 10.41 -25.23 -36.43
C VAL A 83 10.20 -25.80 -35.04
N ARG A 84 9.32 -25.18 -34.25
CA ARG A 84 8.95 -25.72 -32.95
C ARG A 84 7.95 -26.87 -33.13
N PRO A 85 8.15 -28.04 -32.49
CA PRO A 85 7.23 -29.17 -32.63
C PRO A 85 5.77 -28.84 -32.29
N ILE A 86 5.53 -27.99 -31.29
CA ILE A 86 4.17 -27.59 -30.87
C ILE A 86 3.46 -26.71 -31.90
N GLU A 87 4.19 -25.80 -32.56
CA GLU A 87 3.63 -24.95 -33.62
C GLU A 87 3.29 -25.82 -34.85
N LEU A 88 4.14 -26.80 -35.15
CA LEU A 88 3.87 -27.80 -36.19
C LEU A 88 2.66 -28.69 -35.85
N GLN A 89 2.51 -29.07 -34.59
CA GLN A 89 1.37 -29.88 -34.14
C GLN A 89 0.04 -29.13 -34.31
N ILE A 90 -0.03 -27.87 -33.91
CA ILE A 90 -1.27 -27.08 -33.96
C ILE A 90 -1.63 -26.72 -35.40
N VAL A 91 -0.66 -26.23 -36.18
CA VAL A 91 -0.90 -25.91 -37.59
C VAL A 91 -1.18 -27.20 -38.39
N GLY A 92 -0.45 -28.29 -38.12
CA GLY A 92 -0.67 -29.58 -38.76
C GLY A 92 -2.03 -30.21 -38.44
N ALA A 93 -2.47 -30.16 -37.18
CA ALA A 93 -3.79 -30.62 -36.78
C ALA A 93 -4.90 -29.82 -37.47
N GLN A 94 -4.74 -28.50 -37.59
CA GLN A 94 -5.73 -27.65 -38.27
C GLN A 94 -5.75 -27.89 -39.79
N LEU A 95 -4.60 -28.10 -40.44
CA LEU A 95 -4.54 -28.51 -41.84
C LEU A 95 -5.33 -29.80 -42.07
N GLN A 96 -5.19 -30.77 -41.16
CA GLN A 96 -5.93 -32.04 -41.22
C GLN A 96 -7.44 -31.85 -40.99
N ALA A 97 -7.83 -31.07 -39.97
CA ALA A 97 -9.23 -30.80 -39.65
C ALA A 97 -9.95 -30.12 -40.82
N GLU A 98 -9.30 -29.17 -41.50
CA GLU A 98 -9.85 -28.43 -42.63
C GLU A 98 -9.58 -29.08 -43.99
N LYS A 99 -8.92 -30.24 -44.01
CA LYS A 99 -8.54 -31.00 -45.21
C LYS A 99 -7.70 -30.19 -46.22
N ILE A 100 -6.86 -29.28 -45.74
CA ILE A 100 -5.95 -28.48 -46.57
C ILE A 100 -4.75 -29.34 -46.95
N THR A 101 -4.66 -29.73 -48.23
CA THR A 101 -3.64 -30.66 -48.72
C THR A 101 -2.73 -30.07 -49.80
N THR A 102 -3.07 -28.90 -50.35
CA THR A 102 -2.32 -28.25 -51.44
C THR A 102 -1.83 -26.85 -51.06
N LEU A 103 -0.76 -26.38 -51.71
CA LEU A 103 -0.19 -25.04 -51.47
C LEU A 103 -1.20 -23.93 -51.80
N SER A 104 -1.99 -24.13 -52.87
CA SER A 104 -3.02 -23.17 -53.28
C SER A 104 -4.08 -22.96 -52.20
N GLN A 105 -4.60 -24.05 -51.60
CA GLN A 105 -5.55 -23.98 -50.49
C GLN A 105 -4.95 -23.28 -49.25
N TYR A 106 -3.67 -23.55 -48.97
CA TYR A 106 -2.98 -22.92 -47.85
C TYR A 106 -2.75 -21.41 -48.09
N GLN A 107 -2.44 -20.99 -49.31
CA GLN A 107 -2.29 -19.57 -49.66
C GLN A 107 -3.61 -18.79 -49.67
N GLN A 108 -4.75 -19.46 -49.87
CA GLN A 108 -6.08 -18.83 -49.77
C GLN A 108 -6.41 -18.34 -48.35
N LEU A 109 -5.66 -18.78 -47.33
CA LEU A 109 -5.83 -18.32 -45.94
C LEU A 109 -5.31 -16.89 -45.70
N GLY A 110 -4.66 -16.26 -46.70
CA GLY A 110 -4.22 -14.87 -46.66
C GLY A 110 -2.71 -14.69 -46.57
N SER A 111 -2.26 -13.48 -46.20
CA SER A 111 -0.83 -13.12 -46.15
C SER A 111 -0.05 -13.80 -45.02
N ASN A 112 -0.73 -14.35 -44.01
CA ASN A 112 -0.12 -15.11 -42.92
C ASN A 112 -0.94 -16.38 -42.59
N PRO A 113 -0.87 -17.42 -43.44
CA PRO A 113 -1.70 -18.62 -43.32
C PRO A 113 -1.58 -19.35 -41.98
N LYS A 114 -0.38 -19.41 -41.39
CA LYS A 114 -0.18 -20.02 -40.06
C LYS A 114 -0.91 -19.28 -38.95
N ALA A 115 -0.96 -17.94 -39.00
CA ALA A 115 -1.64 -17.14 -37.99
C ALA A 115 -3.15 -17.29 -38.14
N ALA A 116 -3.64 -17.40 -39.38
CA ALA A 116 -5.03 -17.71 -39.66
C ALA A 116 -5.43 -19.10 -39.11
N LEU A 117 -4.58 -20.12 -39.27
CA LEU A 117 -4.84 -21.46 -38.72
C LEU A 117 -4.79 -21.48 -37.19
N ALA A 118 -3.83 -20.78 -36.58
CA ALA A 118 -3.75 -20.63 -35.12
C ALA A 118 -4.96 -19.87 -34.55
N GLN A 119 -5.43 -18.83 -35.26
CA GLN A 119 -6.62 -18.08 -34.89
C GLN A 119 -7.88 -18.94 -34.96
N ARG A 120 -8.04 -19.76 -36.01
CA ARG A 120 -9.18 -20.67 -36.15
C ARG A 120 -9.20 -21.75 -35.06
N TRP A 121 -8.03 -22.25 -34.68
CA TRP A 121 -7.91 -23.16 -33.56
C TRP A 121 -8.32 -22.49 -32.22
N LEU A 122 -7.84 -21.27 -31.95
CA LEU A 122 -8.27 -20.49 -30.78
C LEU A 122 -9.79 -20.26 -30.77
N ASP A 123 -10.37 -19.93 -31.93
CA ASP A 123 -11.81 -19.71 -32.07
C ASP A 123 -12.63 -20.96 -31.75
N MET A 124 -12.14 -22.14 -32.14
CA MET A 124 -12.78 -23.43 -31.86
C MET A 124 -12.74 -23.75 -30.36
N VAL A 125 -11.58 -23.63 -29.72
CA VAL A 125 -11.43 -23.89 -28.28
C VAL A 125 -12.24 -22.90 -27.44
N VAL A 126 -12.33 -21.63 -27.87
CA VAL A 126 -13.19 -20.65 -27.20
C VAL A 126 -14.67 -20.95 -27.44
N ALA A 127 -15.06 -21.47 -28.61
CA ALA A 127 -16.43 -21.90 -28.85
C ALA A 127 -16.84 -23.09 -27.96
N ASP A 128 -15.91 -23.99 -27.63
CA ASP A 128 -16.12 -25.11 -26.71
C ASP A 128 -16.42 -24.66 -25.27
N CYS A 129 -16.10 -23.41 -24.90
CA CYS A 129 -16.52 -22.82 -23.62
C CYS A 129 -18.04 -22.55 -23.54
N GLY A 130 -18.76 -22.66 -24.66
CA GLY A 130 -20.19 -22.37 -24.79
C GLY A 130 -20.48 -20.93 -25.23
N THR A 131 -21.56 -20.74 -25.99
CA THR A 131 -21.90 -19.45 -26.64
C THR A 131 -22.02 -18.28 -25.67
N GLU A 132 -22.52 -18.53 -24.46
CA GLU A 132 -22.66 -17.52 -23.40
C GLU A 132 -21.32 -17.12 -22.76
N ASN A 133 -20.29 -17.96 -22.89
CA ASN A 133 -18.99 -17.79 -22.25
C ASN A 133 -17.87 -17.33 -23.20
N ILE A 134 -18.14 -17.24 -24.50
CA ILE A 134 -17.17 -16.78 -25.51
C ILE A 134 -16.52 -15.43 -25.12
N PRO A 135 -17.27 -14.40 -24.67
CA PRO A 135 -16.67 -13.12 -24.29
C PRO A 135 -15.74 -13.25 -23.07
N ILE A 136 -16.12 -14.07 -22.10
CA ILE A 136 -15.36 -14.30 -20.86
C ILE A 136 -14.07 -15.06 -21.18
N ALA A 137 -14.13 -16.07 -22.04
CA ALA A 137 -12.96 -16.84 -22.48
C ALA A 137 -11.93 -15.96 -23.21
N TRP A 138 -12.38 -15.09 -24.12
CA TRP A 138 -11.48 -14.12 -24.78
C TRP A 138 -10.87 -13.11 -23.81
N GLN A 139 -11.62 -12.67 -22.80
CA GLN A 139 -11.10 -11.76 -21.77
C GLN A 139 -10.05 -12.43 -20.86
N ILE A 140 -10.25 -13.70 -20.51
CA ILE A 140 -9.25 -14.49 -19.77
C ILE A 140 -7.97 -14.60 -20.60
N LEU A 141 -8.09 -15.00 -21.87
CA LEU A 141 -6.94 -15.13 -22.78
C LEU A 141 -6.20 -13.79 -22.96
N ALA A 142 -6.92 -12.68 -23.12
CA ALA A 142 -6.33 -11.35 -23.22
C ALA A 142 -5.62 -10.92 -21.93
N SER A 143 -6.18 -11.24 -20.76
CA SER A 143 -5.59 -10.91 -19.45
C SER A 143 -4.26 -11.63 -19.19
N LEU A 144 -4.05 -12.77 -19.84
CA LEU A 144 -2.81 -13.55 -19.81
C LEU A 144 -1.77 -13.07 -20.84
N THR A 145 -1.99 -11.93 -21.49
CA THR A 145 -1.04 -11.28 -22.41
C THR A 145 -0.76 -9.85 -21.95
N ASP A 146 0.30 -9.21 -22.44
CA ASP A 146 0.56 -7.77 -22.25
C ASP A 146 0.57 -7.00 -23.59
N GLU A 147 0.62 -5.66 -23.50
CA GLU A 147 0.71 -4.77 -24.67
C GLU A 147 2.05 -4.83 -25.41
N LYS A 148 3.06 -5.47 -24.81
CA LYS A 148 4.40 -5.67 -25.39
C LYS A 148 4.54 -7.03 -26.07
N GLY A 149 3.44 -7.77 -26.25
CA GLY A 149 3.41 -9.05 -26.95
C GLY A 149 3.94 -10.23 -26.13
N ARG A 150 3.94 -10.14 -24.79
CA ARG A 150 4.43 -11.20 -23.89
C ARG A 150 3.28 -11.89 -23.16
N ARG A 151 3.46 -13.17 -22.83
CA ARG A 151 2.55 -13.90 -21.95
C ARG A 151 2.81 -13.57 -20.47
N THR A 152 1.76 -13.25 -19.73
CA THR A 152 1.84 -12.86 -18.31
C THR A 152 1.35 -13.98 -17.40
N LEU A 153 1.90 -14.03 -16.18
CA LEU A 153 1.52 -14.98 -15.15
C LEU A 153 0.56 -14.29 -14.18
N ARG A 154 -0.64 -14.84 -13.99
CA ARG A 154 -1.75 -14.21 -13.24
C ARG A 154 -2.33 -15.16 -12.20
N THR A 155 -2.81 -14.65 -11.05
CA THR A 155 -3.59 -15.48 -10.11
C THR A 155 -5.06 -15.54 -10.53
N GLN A 156 -5.83 -16.48 -9.95
CA GLN A 156 -7.28 -16.54 -10.20
C GLN A 156 -7.98 -15.22 -9.81
N ALA A 157 -7.60 -14.63 -8.67
CA ALA A 157 -8.16 -13.37 -8.20
C ALA A 157 -7.83 -12.21 -9.16
N GLU A 158 -6.63 -12.18 -9.76
CA GLU A 158 -6.29 -11.19 -10.78
C GLU A 158 -7.10 -11.36 -12.06
N LEU A 159 -7.33 -12.59 -12.51
CA LEU A 159 -8.19 -12.88 -13.67
C LEU A 159 -9.64 -12.45 -13.41
N GLU A 160 -10.19 -12.78 -12.24
CA GLU A 160 -11.55 -12.40 -11.83
C GLU A 160 -11.70 -10.89 -11.62
N SER A 161 -10.66 -10.22 -11.11
CA SER A 161 -10.64 -8.76 -11.01
C SER A 161 -10.68 -8.09 -12.38
N ASN A 162 -9.95 -8.61 -13.37
CA ASN A 162 -9.92 -8.05 -14.73
C ASN A 162 -11.23 -8.31 -15.49
N LEU A 163 -11.90 -9.44 -15.25
CA LEU A 163 -13.24 -9.73 -15.78
C LEU A 163 -14.31 -8.73 -15.29
N ASN A 164 -14.15 -8.21 -14.07
CA ASN A 164 -15.11 -7.26 -13.47
C ASN A 164 -14.91 -5.80 -13.92
N LEU A 165 -13.82 -5.49 -14.64
CA LEU A 165 -13.51 -4.14 -15.12
C LEU A 165 -14.15 -3.81 -16.49
N LEU A 166 -14.72 -4.79 -17.20
CA LEU A 166 -15.29 -4.61 -18.54
C LEU A 166 -16.77 -5.04 -18.61
N PRO A 167 -17.63 -4.34 -19.37
CA PRO A 167 -19.06 -4.63 -19.41
C PRO A 167 -19.36 -5.91 -20.22
N ILE A 168 -19.95 -6.94 -19.59
CA ILE A 168 -20.48 -8.13 -20.27
C ILE A 168 -21.88 -7.79 -20.83
N SER A 169 -22.13 -8.12 -22.10
CA SER A 169 -23.44 -8.00 -22.74
C SER A 169 -24.45 -8.97 -22.09
N ALA A 170 -25.55 -8.45 -21.56
CA ALA A 170 -26.70 -9.26 -21.18
C ALA A 170 -27.71 -9.30 -22.34
N SER A 171 -28.09 -10.51 -22.75
CA SER A 171 -29.14 -10.79 -23.74
C SER A 171 -30.48 -10.15 -23.32
N PRO A 172 -31.31 -9.67 -24.26
CA PRO A 172 -32.53 -8.93 -23.93
C PRO A 172 -33.71 -9.88 -23.72
N SER A 173 -33.94 -10.35 -22.49
CA SER A 173 -35.28 -10.77 -22.02
C SER A 173 -35.31 -11.14 -20.53
N SER A 174 -35.48 -10.15 -19.65
CA SER A 174 -36.32 -10.29 -18.44
C SER A 174 -36.34 -8.98 -17.66
N SER A 175 -37.54 -8.52 -17.37
CA SER A 175 -37.90 -7.29 -16.68
C SER A 175 -37.58 -7.28 -15.17
N LEU A 176 -37.25 -6.09 -14.65
CA LEU A 176 -37.48 -5.60 -13.28
C LEU A 176 -37.02 -6.48 -12.11
N SER A 177 -35.74 -6.39 -11.75
CA SER A 177 -35.28 -6.33 -10.35
C SER A 177 -33.83 -5.82 -10.30
N ALA A 178 -33.56 -4.83 -9.46
CA ALA A 178 -32.20 -4.35 -9.19
C ALA A 178 -31.59 -5.20 -8.07
N SER A 179 -31.02 -6.36 -8.43
CA SER A 179 -30.11 -7.12 -7.57
C SER A 179 -28.66 -6.66 -7.80
N PRO A 180 -27.73 -6.85 -6.84
CA PRO A 180 -26.30 -6.68 -7.11
C PRO A 180 -25.89 -7.62 -8.24
N ARG A 181 -25.08 -7.14 -9.19
CA ARG A 181 -24.56 -7.97 -10.30
C ARG A 181 -23.96 -9.26 -9.72
N PRO A 182 -24.38 -10.46 -10.17
CA PRO A 182 -23.71 -11.69 -9.77
C PRO A 182 -22.25 -11.63 -10.26
N ARG A 183 -21.30 -11.95 -9.37
CA ARG A 183 -19.90 -12.19 -9.76
C ARG A 183 -19.93 -13.31 -10.80
N VAL A 184 -19.50 -13.03 -12.02
CA VAL A 184 -19.33 -14.08 -13.03
C VAL A 184 -18.06 -14.83 -12.66
N PRO A 185 -18.13 -16.06 -12.14
CA PRO A 185 -16.93 -16.75 -11.70
C PRO A 185 -16.14 -17.20 -12.94
N ALA A 186 -14.81 -17.10 -12.89
CA ALA A 186 -13.95 -17.67 -13.95
C ALA A 186 -14.04 -19.21 -14.04
N SER A 187 -14.88 -19.84 -13.20
CA SER A 187 -14.92 -21.27 -12.92
C SER A 187 -15.40 -22.15 -14.07
N LEU A 188 -16.05 -21.61 -15.11
CA LEU A 188 -16.52 -22.41 -16.26
C LEU A 188 -15.51 -22.44 -17.43
N PRO A 189 -15.04 -21.30 -17.95
CA PRO A 189 -14.16 -21.30 -19.13
C PRO A 189 -12.73 -21.68 -18.77
N LEU A 190 -12.25 -21.33 -17.57
CA LEU A 190 -10.85 -21.52 -17.19
C LEU A 190 -10.44 -23.01 -17.16
N PRO A 191 -11.23 -23.95 -16.60
CA PRO A 191 -10.93 -25.38 -16.71
C PRO A 191 -10.90 -25.91 -18.16
N ILE A 192 -11.74 -25.38 -19.05
CA ILE A 192 -11.78 -25.77 -20.48
C ILE A 192 -10.54 -25.23 -21.22
N LEU A 193 -10.13 -24.00 -20.92
CA LEU A 193 -8.90 -23.40 -21.44
C LEU A 193 -7.63 -24.11 -20.92
N ILE A 194 -7.67 -24.66 -19.71
CA ILE A 194 -6.60 -25.50 -19.16
C ILE A 194 -6.62 -26.88 -19.83
N GLY A 195 -7.80 -27.52 -19.90
CA GLY A 195 -7.98 -28.85 -20.48
C GLY A 195 -7.67 -28.93 -21.98
N SER A 196 -7.82 -27.82 -22.71
CA SER A 196 -7.43 -27.68 -24.11
C SER A 196 -5.92 -27.48 -24.32
N GLY A 197 -5.15 -27.29 -23.24
CA GLY A 197 -3.71 -27.03 -23.33
C GLY A 197 -3.37 -25.64 -23.86
N LEU A 198 -4.26 -24.64 -23.71
CA LEU A 198 -3.99 -23.24 -24.02
C LEU A 198 -3.39 -22.48 -22.83
N VAL A 199 -3.84 -22.82 -21.62
CA VAL A 199 -3.47 -22.16 -20.37
C VAL A 199 -2.78 -23.16 -19.43
N ILE A 200 -1.62 -22.79 -18.93
CA ILE A 200 -0.87 -23.51 -17.91
C ILE A 200 -1.40 -23.12 -16.54
N HIS A 201 -1.69 -24.12 -15.72
CA HIS A 201 -1.98 -23.98 -14.30
C HIS A 201 -0.75 -24.37 -13.48
N TRP A 202 -0.25 -23.45 -12.66
CA TRP A 202 0.86 -23.63 -11.73
C TRP A 202 0.30 -23.70 -10.30
N ARG A 203 0.36 -24.88 -9.67
CA ARG A 203 0.03 -25.02 -8.25
C ARG A 203 1.17 -24.47 -7.40
N GLN A 204 0.93 -23.38 -6.70
CA GLN A 204 1.92 -22.73 -5.84
C GLN A 204 1.22 -22.20 -4.59
N GLU A 205 1.69 -22.53 -3.39
CA GLU A 205 1.15 -21.89 -2.19
C GLU A 205 1.72 -20.45 -2.06
N PRO A 206 0.88 -19.44 -1.76
CA PRO A 206 -0.48 -19.56 -1.23
C PRO A 206 -1.62 -19.55 -2.28
N GLU A 207 -1.35 -19.28 -3.57
CA GLU A 207 -2.36 -19.17 -4.62
C GLU A 207 -1.91 -19.70 -5.99
N ASP A 208 -2.81 -20.39 -6.67
CA ASP A 208 -2.61 -20.92 -8.02
C ASP A 208 -2.40 -19.81 -9.08
N ARG A 209 -1.50 -20.07 -10.03
CA ARG A 209 -1.16 -19.12 -11.11
C ARG A 209 -1.44 -19.69 -12.50
N TYR A 210 -1.78 -18.83 -13.45
CA TYR A 210 -2.16 -19.16 -14.81
C TYR A 210 -1.33 -18.36 -15.83
N GLN A 211 -0.93 -18.99 -16.93
CA GLN A 211 -0.17 -18.36 -18.01
C GLN A 211 -0.47 -19.05 -19.35
N LEU A 212 -0.44 -18.32 -20.47
CA LEU A 212 -0.53 -18.98 -21.79
C LEU A 212 0.61 -19.97 -22.01
N VAL A 213 0.35 -21.04 -22.74
CA VAL A 213 1.34 -22.09 -23.01
C VAL A 213 2.52 -21.59 -23.85
N HIS A 214 2.29 -20.68 -24.80
CA HIS A 214 3.34 -20.20 -25.69
C HIS A 214 3.11 -18.77 -26.21
N ASP A 215 4.21 -18.09 -26.56
CA ASP A 215 4.20 -16.68 -27.01
C ASP A 215 3.57 -16.47 -28.39
N TYR A 216 3.58 -17.46 -29.28
CA TYR A 216 3.00 -17.30 -30.64
C TYR A 216 1.46 -17.15 -30.61
N LEU A 217 0.81 -17.44 -29.47
CA LEU A 217 -0.62 -17.24 -29.25
C LEU A 217 -0.96 -15.80 -28.90
N VAL A 218 0.02 -15.01 -28.45
CA VAL A 218 -0.20 -13.65 -27.93
C VAL A 218 -0.70 -12.70 -29.03
N GLU A 219 -0.06 -12.74 -30.21
CA GLU A 219 -0.39 -11.85 -31.32
C GLU A 219 -1.82 -12.11 -31.87
N PRO A 220 -2.25 -13.35 -32.18
CA PRO A 220 -3.63 -13.65 -32.57
C PRO A 220 -4.66 -13.21 -31.53
N ILE A 221 -4.42 -13.51 -30.24
CA ILE A 221 -5.32 -13.13 -29.13
C ILE A 221 -5.48 -11.60 -29.07
N ARG A 222 -4.38 -10.84 -29.15
CA ARG A 222 -4.40 -9.37 -29.09
C ARG A 222 -5.02 -8.74 -30.34
N GLN A 223 -4.77 -9.29 -31.53
CA GLN A 223 -5.37 -8.80 -32.78
C GLN A 223 -6.90 -8.92 -32.73
N LYS A 224 -7.43 -10.07 -32.28
CA LYS A 224 -8.88 -10.28 -32.15
C LYS A 224 -9.49 -9.43 -31.02
N PHE A 225 -8.86 -9.40 -29.85
CA PHE A 225 -9.31 -8.59 -28.71
C PHE A 225 -9.36 -7.08 -29.01
N ASN A 226 -8.36 -6.55 -29.72
CA ASN A 226 -8.30 -5.12 -30.07
C ASN A 226 -9.28 -4.73 -31.20
N ALA A 227 -9.63 -5.66 -32.09
CA ALA A 227 -10.62 -5.43 -33.15
C ALA A 227 -12.05 -5.40 -32.60
N ASP A 228 -12.40 -6.34 -31.73
CA ASP A 228 -13.71 -6.39 -31.07
C ASP A 228 -13.88 -5.21 -30.09
N PHE A 229 -12.83 -4.83 -29.35
CA PHE A 229 -12.86 -3.69 -28.43
C PHE A 229 -13.09 -2.35 -29.15
N ARG A 230 -12.57 -2.14 -30.36
CA ARG A 230 -12.84 -0.89 -31.12
C ARG A 230 -14.30 -0.81 -31.58
N LYS A 231 -14.86 -1.93 -31.99
CA LYS A 231 -16.26 -2.01 -32.45
C LYS A 231 -17.23 -1.91 -31.28
N GLU A 232 -16.95 -2.57 -30.16
CA GLU A 232 -17.73 -2.44 -28.93
C GLU A 232 -17.54 -1.09 -28.25
N LEU A 233 -16.38 -0.42 -28.34
CA LEU A 233 -16.20 0.92 -27.83
C LEU A 233 -16.96 1.96 -28.67
N GLU A 234 -17.03 1.81 -29.99
CA GLU A 234 -17.86 2.64 -30.88
C GLU A 234 -19.36 2.36 -30.67
N GLU A 235 -19.76 1.09 -30.55
CA GLU A 235 -21.15 0.71 -30.30
C GLU A 235 -21.61 1.02 -28.87
N ALA A 236 -20.73 0.92 -27.87
CA ALA A 236 -20.98 1.32 -26.50
C ALA A 236 -20.91 2.83 -26.33
N LYS A 237 -20.06 3.56 -27.07
CA LYS A 237 -20.11 5.03 -27.12
C LYS A 237 -21.39 5.50 -27.78
N THR A 238 -21.78 4.94 -28.92
CA THR A 238 -23.04 5.33 -29.58
C THR A 238 -24.29 4.84 -28.84
N LYS A 239 -24.25 3.70 -28.13
CA LYS A 239 -25.32 3.29 -27.20
C LYS A 239 -25.32 4.07 -25.90
N ALA A 240 -24.16 4.43 -25.34
CA ALA A 240 -24.07 5.29 -24.16
C ALA A 240 -24.54 6.70 -24.51
N GLU A 241 -24.13 7.26 -25.65
CA GLU A 241 -24.61 8.53 -26.19
C GLU A 241 -26.10 8.47 -26.55
N LYS A 242 -26.63 7.36 -27.09
CA LYS A 242 -28.08 7.18 -27.31
C LYS A 242 -28.88 6.87 -26.04
N ALA A 243 -28.29 6.22 -25.04
CA ALA A 243 -28.92 5.93 -23.74
C ALA A 243 -28.84 7.15 -22.81
N GLU A 244 -27.83 7.99 -22.98
CA GLU A 244 -27.66 9.29 -22.33
C GLU A 244 -28.51 10.33 -23.04
N ALA A 245 -28.53 10.39 -24.38
CA ALA A 245 -29.50 11.20 -25.12
C ALA A 245 -30.93 10.69 -24.93
N GLY A 246 -31.13 9.39 -24.73
CA GLY A 246 -32.40 8.73 -24.44
C GLY A 246 -32.86 8.97 -23.00
N ARG A 247 -31.94 8.93 -22.02
CA ARG A 247 -32.17 9.36 -20.63
C ARG A 247 -32.39 10.86 -20.54
N ILE A 248 -31.67 11.67 -21.31
CA ILE A 248 -31.86 13.12 -21.42
C ILE A 248 -33.14 13.42 -22.20
N ARG A 249 -33.59 12.56 -23.12
CA ARG A 249 -34.88 12.70 -23.84
C ARG A 249 -36.05 12.21 -23.01
N LEU A 250 -35.89 11.17 -22.19
CA LEU A 250 -36.84 10.69 -21.19
C LEU A 250 -36.89 11.61 -19.98
N LEU A 251 -35.76 12.18 -19.55
CA LEU A 251 -35.65 13.24 -18.56
C LEU A 251 -36.19 14.55 -19.15
N LYS A 252 -35.97 14.87 -20.43
CA LYS A 252 -36.61 16.02 -21.11
C LYS A 252 -38.08 15.76 -21.41
N GLN A 253 -38.54 14.51 -21.52
CA GLN A 253 -39.95 14.16 -21.69
C GLN A 253 -40.67 14.10 -20.34
N SER A 254 -40.05 13.60 -19.28
CA SER A 254 -40.52 13.69 -17.90
C SER A 254 -40.42 15.13 -17.39
N LEU A 255 -39.42 15.91 -17.83
CA LEU A 255 -39.32 17.35 -17.65
C LEU A 255 -40.28 18.08 -18.59
N ARG A 256 -40.68 17.57 -19.77
CA ARG A 256 -41.74 18.18 -20.60
C ARG A 256 -43.13 17.90 -20.05
N TRP A 257 -43.37 16.75 -19.41
CA TRP A 257 -44.60 16.48 -18.67
C TRP A 257 -44.62 17.20 -17.32
N ALA A 258 -43.47 17.36 -16.65
CA ALA A 258 -43.33 18.21 -15.46
C ALA A 258 -43.39 19.72 -15.81
N VAL A 259 -42.86 20.15 -16.96
CA VAL A 259 -42.97 21.52 -17.48
C VAL A 259 -44.36 21.78 -18.05
N ALA A 260 -45.05 20.80 -18.62
CA ALA A 260 -46.45 20.91 -18.99
C ALA A 260 -47.38 20.98 -17.76
N ALA A 261 -47.01 20.34 -16.64
CA ALA A 261 -47.66 20.57 -15.35
C ALA A 261 -47.35 21.95 -14.75
N VAL A 262 -46.23 22.58 -15.13
CA VAL A 262 -45.79 23.93 -14.70
C VAL A 262 -46.38 25.06 -15.56
N VAL A 263 -46.92 24.80 -16.75
CA VAL A 263 -47.60 25.82 -17.59
C VAL A 263 -49.06 26.05 -17.18
N LEU A 264 -49.64 25.25 -16.27
CA LEU A 264 -51.05 25.39 -15.86
C LEU A 264 -51.29 25.88 -14.43
N LEU A 265 -50.25 26.26 -13.68
CA LEU A 265 -50.42 26.98 -12.41
C LEU A 265 -49.35 28.06 -12.20
N THR A 266 -49.31 29.04 -13.11
CA THR A 266 -48.68 30.33 -12.83
C THR A 266 -49.62 31.20 -11.97
N VAL A 267 -49.54 31.08 -10.64
CA VAL A 267 -49.77 32.22 -9.73
C VAL A 267 -48.91 32.05 -8.47
N SER A 268 -47.64 32.44 -8.54
CA SER A 268 -46.92 33.24 -7.52
C SER A 268 -45.41 33.17 -7.75
N THR A 269 -44.78 34.34 -7.86
CA THR A 269 -43.34 34.56 -8.12
C THR A 269 -42.39 34.00 -7.05
N THR A 270 -42.93 33.49 -5.93
CA THR A 270 -42.19 32.80 -4.87
C THR A 270 -41.76 31.37 -5.23
N GLY A 271 -42.50 30.67 -6.10
CA GLY A 271 -42.25 29.24 -6.40
C GLY A 271 -40.95 28.95 -7.17
N ALA A 272 -40.54 29.84 -8.08
CA ALA A 272 -39.31 29.65 -8.88
C ALA A 272 -38.03 29.83 -8.03
N ILE A 273 -38.06 30.74 -7.06
CA ILE A 273 -36.95 30.97 -6.11
C ILE A 273 -36.82 29.78 -5.17
N ILE A 274 -37.94 29.27 -4.63
CA ILE A 274 -37.96 28.11 -3.73
C ILE A 274 -37.47 26.85 -4.45
N PHE A 275 -37.87 26.63 -5.70
CA PHE A 275 -37.39 25.48 -6.48
C PHE A 275 -35.90 25.57 -6.81
N GLY A 276 -35.40 26.75 -7.18
CA GLY A 276 -33.97 27.01 -7.38
C GLY A 276 -33.14 26.79 -6.11
N GLN A 277 -33.60 27.32 -4.97
CA GLN A 277 -32.96 27.15 -3.67
C GLN A 277 -32.95 25.68 -3.22
N ASN A 278 -34.04 24.95 -3.47
CA ASN A 278 -34.09 23.53 -3.11
C ASN A 278 -33.15 22.69 -3.97
N ALA A 279 -32.99 23.00 -5.26
CA ALA A 279 -32.00 22.35 -6.12
C ALA A 279 -30.55 22.65 -5.70
N GLU A 280 -30.24 23.88 -5.27
CA GLU A 280 -28.94 24.24 -4.72
C GLU A 280 -28.66 23.52 -3.39
N LYS A 281 -29.66 23.43 -2.51
CA LYS A 281 -29.59 22.67 -1.26
C LYS A 281 -29.26 21.20 -1.52
N GLU A 282 -29.98 20.55 -2.43
CA GLU A 282 -29.73 19.13 -2.79
C GLU A 282 -28.32 18.93 -3.35
N LYS A 283 -27.88 19.82 -4.26
CA LYS A 283 -26.52 19.77 -4.81
C LYS A 283 -25.45 19.88 -3.72
N ALA A 284 -25.60 20.83 -2.79
CA ALA A 284 -24.65 21.03 -1.71
C ALA A 284 -24.58 19.83 -0.75
N ASN A 285 -25.72 19.19 -0.45
CA ASN A 285 -25.75 17.96 0.35
C ASN A 285 -25.08 16.78 -0.37
N ALA A 286 -25.33 16.62 -1.67
CA ALA A 286 -24.71 15.57 -2.48
C ALA A 286 -23.19 15.72 -2.55
N GLU A 287 -22.69 16.96 -2.59
CA GLU A 287 -21.26 17.25 -2.56
C GLU A 287 -20.60 16.85 -1.23
N VAL A 288 -21.16 17.30 -0.10
CA VAL A 288 -20.68 16.91 1.24
C VAL A 288 -20.72 15.39 1.43
N PHE A 289 -21.78 14.74 0.94
CA PHE A 289 -21.88 13.28 0.96
C PHE A 289 -20.76 12.60 0.15
N ALA A 290 -20.52 13.05 -1.09
CA ALA A 290 -19.49 12.49 -1.96
C ALA A 290 -18.09 12.66 -1.37
N GLN A 291 -17.79 13.84 -0.80
CA GLN A 291 -16.51 14.08 -0.15
C GLN A 291 -16.33 13.24 1.12
N SER A 292 -17.39 13.02 1.89
CA SER A 292 -17.36 12.14 3.07
C SER A 292 -16.97 10.70 2.70
N LEU A 293 -17.46 10.21 1.55
CA LEU A 293 -17.06 8.91 1.01
C LEU A 293 -15.63 8.92 0.48
N ALA A 294 -15.23 10.00 -0.19
CA ALA A 294 -13.85 10.17 -0.68
C ALA A 294 -12.85 10.13 0.48
N ALA A 295 -13.11 10.82 1.59
CA ALA A 295 -12.28 10.79 2.78
C ALA A 295 -12.09 9.35 3.32
N ARG A 296 -13.18 8.57 3.41
CA ARG A 296 -13.10 7.16 3.87
C ARG A 296 -12.32 6.27 2.90
N ASN A 297 -12.47 6.49 1.59
CA ASN A 297 -11.73 5.74 0.59
C ASN A 297 -10.23 6.07 0.61
N LEU A 298 -9.88 7.35 0.77
CA LEU A 298 -8.49 7.79 0.96
C LEU A 298 -7.89 7.14 2.20
N PHE A 299 -8.64 7.10 3.31
CA PHE A 299 -8.20 6.46 4.56
C PHE A 299 -7.91 4.97 4.35
N ASN A 300 -8.84 4.23 3.75
CA ASN A 300 -8.68 2.81 3.45
C ASN A 300 -7.53 2.51 2.47
N SER A 301 -7.16 3.49 1.65
CA SER A 301 -6.05 3.41 0.70
C SER A 301 -4.68 3.72 1.34
N GLY A 302 -4.63 4.10 2.62
CA GLY A 302 -3.39 4.48 3.33
C GLY A 302 -2.97 5.94 3.13
N LEU A 303 -3.82 6.77 2.50
CA LEU A 303 -3.63 8.21 2.37
C LEU A 303 -4.29 8.93 3.55
N GLU A 304 -3.83 8.61 4.76
CA GLU A 304 -4.53 8.98 6.00
C GLU A 304 -4.54 10.50 6.27
N ILE A 305 -3.47 11.22 5.89
CA ILE A 305 -3.38 12.68 6.09
C ILE A 305 -4.34 13.40 5.15
N GLU A 306 -4.38 13.00 3.88
CA GLU A 306 -5.33 13.52 2.88
C GLU A 306 -6.77 13.22 3.29
N ALA A 307 -7.02 12.01 3.76
CA ALA A 307 -8.33 11.64 4.31
C ALA A 307 -8.75 12.55 5.46
N LEU A 308 -7.81 12.92 6.34
CA LEU A 308 -8.10 13.80 7.48
C LEU A 308 -8.37 15.23 7.02
N MET A 309 -7.57 15.76 6.08
CA MET A 309 -7.82 17.08 5.49
C MET A 309 -9.20 17.13 4.83
N THR A 310 -9.50 16.18 3.94
CA THR A 310 -10.81 16.11 3.27
C THR A 310 -11.95 15.98 4.29
N ALA A 311 -11.83 15.12 5.30
CA ALA A 311 -12.87 14.96 6.30
C ALA A 311 -13.11 16.25 7.13
N LEU A 312 -12.05 16.99 7.45
CA LEU A 312 -12.14 18.27 8.15
C LEU A 312 -12.81 19.33 7.27
N GLU A 313 -12.40 19.45 6.01
CA GLU A 313 -12.99 20.37 5.03
C GLU A 313 -14.49 20.10 4.85
N THR A 314 -14.84 18.82 4.64
CA THR A 314 -16.23 18.38 4.48
C THR A 314 -17.07 18.68 5.72
N GLU A 315 -16.54 18.50 6.92
CA GLU A 315 -17.28 18.82 8.15
C GLU A 315 -17.44 20.34 8.36
N VAL A 316 -16.45 21.15 7.99
CA VAL A 316 -16.56 22.62 7.99
C VAL A 316 -17.62 23.09 6.97
N GLN A 317 -17.64 22.49 5.78
CA GLN A 317 -18.67 22.75 4.77
C GLN A 317 -20.06 22.34 5.29
N ALA A 318 -20.18 21.15 5.89
CA ALA A 318 -21.42 20.67 6.50
C ALA A 318 -21.95 21.64 7.56
N ARG A 319 -21.08 22.17 8.44
CA ARG A 319 -21.46 23.21 9.43
C ARG A 319 -21.98 24.48 8.78
N THR A 320 -21.36 24.92 7.69
CA THR A 320 -21.80 26.10 6.94
C THR A 320 -23.20 25.87 6.35
N LEU A 321 -23.48 24.67 5.85
CA LEU A 321 -24.83 24.29 5.41
C LEU A 321 -25.81 24.18 6.58
N ALA A 322 -25.36 23.69 7.75
CA ALA A 322 -26.18 23.59 8.95
C ALA A 322 -26.62 24.98 9.45
N GLN A 323 -25.73 25.99 9.42
CA GLN A 323 -26.06 27.38 9.78
C GLN A 323 -27.12 27.99 8.85
N LYS A 324 -27.18 27.54 7.59
CA LYS A 324 -28.22 27.94 6.62
C LYS A 324 -29.51 27.12 6.75
N ASN A 325 -29.59 26.15 7.66
CA ASN A 325 -30.65 25.13 7.71
C ASN A 325 -30.78 24.30 6.41
N TRP A 326 -29.68 24.16 5.66
CA TRP A 326 -29.64 23.45 4.40
C TRP A 326 -29.12 22.02 4.54
N LEU A 327 -28.50 21.66 5.67
CA LEU A 327 -27.91 20.34 5.87
C LEU A 327 -28.97 19.29 6.21
N GLU A 328 -29.02 18.23 5.40
CA GLU A 328 -29.86 17.06 5.66
C GLU A 328 -29.30 16.21 6.82
N PRO A 329 -30.16 15.60 7.66
CA PRO A 329 -29.73 14.79 8.80
C PRO A 329 -28.78 13.64 8.41
N ASP A 330 -29.06 12.98 7.29
CA ASP A 330 -28.24 11.89 6.76
C ASP A 330 -26.82 12.34 6.41
N THR A 331 -26.72 13.47 5.69
CA THR A 331 -25.45 14.07 5.30
C THR A 331 -24.64 14.47 6.54
N LYS A 332 -25.31 15.05 7.55
CA LYS A 332 -24.70 15.44 8.83
C LYS A 332 -24.04 14.24 9.54
N ILE A 333 -24.75 13.13 9.68
CA ILE A 333 -24.21 11.95 10.38
C ILE A 333 -23.06 11.32 9.57
N ARG A 334 -23.15 11.31 8.24
CA ARG A 334 -22.11 10.72 7.38
C ARG A 334 -20.82 11.53 7.37
N SER A 335 -20.87 12.86 7.29
CA SER A 335 -19.67 13.70 7.38
C SER A 335 -19.00 13.54 8.73
N LEU A 336 -19.78 13.62 9.81
CA LEU A 336 -19.30 13.51 11.17
C LEU A 336 -18.66 12.15 11.46
N THR A 337 -19.28 11.06 11.00
CA THR A 337 -18.75 9.70 11.22
C THR A 337 -17.54 9.39 10.35
N ALA A 338 -17.43 9.98 9.16
CA ALA A 338 -16.22 9.94 8.36
C ALA A 338 -15.06 10.66 9.08
N LEU A 339 -15.27 11.88 9.56
CA LEU A 339 -14.27 12.61 10.35
C LEU A 339 -13.89 11.85 11.61
N ARG A 340 -14.87 11.30 12.35
CA ARG A 340 -14.60 10.48 13.55
C ARG A 340 -13.71 9.29 13.22
N GLN A 341 -14.05 8.53 12.18
CA GLN A 341 -13.28 7.36 11.79
C GLN A 341 -11.81 7.74 11.52
N VAL A 342 -11.59 8.78 10.72
CA VAL A 342 -10.23 9.21 10.39
C VAL A 342 -9.50 9.77 11.62
N ALA A 343 -10.13 10.63 12.41
CA ALA A 343 -9.49 11.30 13.55
C ALA A 343 -9.04 10.34 14.68
N TYR A 344 -9.72 9.21 14.86
CA TYR A 344 -9.36 8.21 15.88
C TYR A 344 -8.36 7.16 15.37
N ASP A 345 -8.46 6.79 14.08
CA ASP A 345 -7.68 5.69 13.52
C ASP A 345 -6.44 6.15 12.75
N ILE A 346 -6.28 7.45 12.49
CA ILE A 346 -5.07 8.00 11.88
C ILE A 346 -3.82 7.64 12.70
N ARG A 347 -2.76 7.29 11.98
CA ARG A 347 -1.44 6.94 12.49
C ARG A 347 -0.37 7.79 11.84
N ALA A 348 -0.52 8.15 10.57
CA ALA A 348 0.42 9.00 9.86
C ALA A 348 0.52 10.40 10.51
N ARG A 349 1.72 10.79 10.92
CA ARG A 349 2.02 12.09 11.55
C ARG A 349 2.65 13.06 10.58
N ASN A 350 3.66 12.59 9.84
CA ASN A 350 4.37 13.45 8.90
C ASN A 350 5.05 12.64 7.78
N ARG A 351 5.38 13.32 6.70
CA ARG A 351 6.18 12.82 5.57
C ARG A 351 7.36 13.75 5.38
N ILE A 352 8.55 13.21 5.54
CA ILE A 352 9.81 13.94 5.43
C ILE A 352 10.41 13.61 4.07
N GLN A 353 10.53 14.63 3.23
CA GLN A 353 11.18 14.56 1.93
C GLN A 353 12.52 15.30 1.98
N GLY A 354 13.58 14.69 1.45
CA GLY A 354 14.80 15.44 1.19
C GLY A 354 15.95 14.66 0.57
N HIS A 355 16.00 13.34 0.71
CA HIS A 355 16.95 12.53 -0.07
C HIS A 355 16.57 12.56 -1.55
N SER A 356 17.58 12.57 -2.43
CA SER A 356 17.38 12.53 -3.90
C SER A 356 17.27 11.11 -4.46
N GLY A 357 17.26 10.10 -3.57
CA GLY A 357 17.09 8.70 -3.91
C GLY A 357 16.50 7.93 -2.73
N ARG A 358 16.51 6.59 -2.82
CA ARG A 358 15.96 5.72 -1.77
C ARG A 358 16.59 6.02 -0.40
N VAL A 359 15.77 5.93 0.65
CA VAL A 359 16.23 6.00 2.04
C VAL A 359 16.40 4.56 2.53
N SER A 360 17.62 4.22 2.93
CA SER A 360 18.04 2.86 3.29
C SER A 360 17.90 2.56 4.78
N SER A 361 18.09 3.57 5.63
CA SER A 361 18.04 3.41 7.08
C SER A 361 17.54 4.67 7.78
N VAL A 362 16.86 4.46 8.91
CA VAL A 362 16.42 5.53 9.80
C VAL A 362 16.68 5.12 11.25
N SER A 363 17.12 6.06 12.08
CA SER A 363 17.36 5.87 13.51
C SER A 363 16.92 7.10 14.29
N PHE A 364 16.28 6.90 15.43
CA PHE A 364 16.10 7.96 16.42
C PHE A 364 17.36 8.13 17.27
N SER A 365 17.56 9.35 17.76
CA SER A 365 18.46 9.67 18.87
C SER A 365 17.91 9.05 20.18
N PRO A 366 18.78 8.75 21.16
CA PRO A 366 18.37 8.20 22.45
C PRO A 366 17.38 9.07 23.22
N GLU A 367 17.46 10.40 23.09
CA GLU A 367 16.49 11.33 23.66
C GLU A 367 15.21 11.51 22.83
N GLY A 368 15.14 10.89 21.64
CA GLY A 368 13.97 10.94 20.75
C GLY A 368 13.73 12.27 20.04
N LYS A 369 14.61 13.27 20.19
CA LYS A 369 14.44 14.63 19.63
C LYS A 369 14.96 14.78 18.20
N THR A 370 15.90 13.93 17.81
CA THR A 370 16.55 13.93 16.50
C THR A 370 16.37 12.59 15.80
N ILE A 371 16.20 12.63 14.48
CA ILE A 371 16.12 11.49 13.56
C ILE A 371 17.30 11.59 12.60
N ALA A 372 18.01 10.50 12.38
CA ALA A 372 18.99 10.37 11.31
C ALA A 372 18.46 9.45 10.21
N SER A 373 18.59 9.86 8.96
CA SER A 373 18.25 9.05 7.79
C SER A 373 19.44 8.89 6.85
N ALA A 374 19.65 7.69 6.33
CA ALA A 374 20.71 7.37 5.37
C ALA A 374 20.11 7.16 3.97
N GLY A 375 20.77 7.71 2.94
CA GLY A 375 20.27 7.67 1.57
C GLY A 375 21.21 7.00 0.57
N SER A 376 20.65 6.58 -0.58
CA SER A 376 21.44 6.20 -1.74
C SER A 376 22.14 7.37 -2.44
N ASP A 377 21.80 8.60 -2.03
CA ASP A 377 22.46 9.83 -2.47
C ASP A 377 23.83 10.04 -1.81
N GLY A 378 24.29 9.10 -0.98
CA GLY A 378 25.58 9.14 -0.28
C GLY A 378 25.60 10.07 0.92
N THR A 379 24.44 10.54 1.37
CA THR A 379 24.32 11.45 2.50
C THR A 379 23.63 10.78 3.69
N VAL A 380 23.96 11.28 4.88
CA VAL A 380 23.12 11.13 6.06
C VAL A 380 22.47 12.49 6.35
N ARG A 381 21.18 12.49 6.70
CA ARG A 381 20.45 13.71 7.03
C ARG A 381 19.91 13.62 8.44
N LEU A 382 19.99 14.74 9.14
CA LEU A 382 19.47 14.89 10.49
C LEU A 382 18.21 15.74 10.46
N TRP A 383 17.22 15.33 11.24
CA TRP A 383 15.91 15.96 11.36
C TRP A 383 15.55 16.07 12.84
N GLN A 384 14.75 17.06 13.21
CA GLN A 384 14.02 17.04 14.48
C GLN A 384 12.92 15.98 14.42
N ALA A 385 12.40 15.59 15.58
CA ALA A 385 11.35 14.58 15.71
C ALA A 385 10.04 14.97 15.00
N ASP A 386 9.81 16.27 14.78
CA ASP A 386 8.67 16.79 14.01
C ASP A 386 8.89 16.76 12.49
N GLY A 387 10.09 16.37 12.03
CA GLY A 387 10.48 16.32 10.63
C GLY A 387 11.26 17.54 10.11
N THR A 388 11.53 18.53 10.96
CA THR A 388 12.29 19.72 10.57
C THR A 388 13.76 19.36 10.32
N PRO A 389 14.37 19.64 9.15
CA PRO A 389 15.77 19.31 8.91
C PRO A 389 16.73 20.12 9.78
N LEU A 390 17.78 19.45 10.24
CA LEU A 390 18.86 20.01 11.07
C LEU A 390 20.19 20.11 10.30
N ALA A 391 20.65 19.02 9.69
CA ALA A 391 21.95 18.97 9.02
C ALA A 391 22.00 17.92 7.90
N THR A 392 22.95 18.07 6.98
CA THR A 392 23.28 17.06 5.96
C THR A 392 24.75 16.70 6.05
N LEU A 393 25.04 15.45 6.41
CA LEU A 393 26.38 14.90 6.53
C LEU A 393 26.82 14.38 5.16
N LYS A 394 27.84 15.00 4.58
CA LYS A 394 28.42 14.63 3.28
C LYS A 394 29.83 14.08 3.48
N GLY A 395 30.13 12.94 2.88
CA GLY A 395 31.51 12.42 2.84
C GLY A 395 31.65 11.00 2.33
N HIS A 396 30.61 10.18 2.37
CA HIS A 396 30.65 8.87 1.70
C HIS A 396 30.71 9.04 0.17
N SER A 397 31.50 8.21 -0.51
CA SER A 397 31.63 8.21 -1.98
C SER A 397 30.65 7.26 -2.67
N GLY A 398 29.71 6.68 -1.92
CA GLY A 398 28.71 5.73 -2.38
C GLY A 398 27.49 5.74 -1.48
N LYS A 399 26.55 4.82 -1.71
CA LYS A 399 25.29 4.73 -0.94
C LYS A 399 25.59 4.49 0.54
N VAL A 400 24.83 5.13 1.42
CA VAL A 400 24.86 4.82 2.85
C VAL A 400 23.79 3.78 3.12
N TRP A 401 24.10 2.72 3.87
CA TRP A 401 23.16 1.61 4.14
C TRP A 401 22.56 1.65 5.53
N SER A 402 23.31 2.15 6.50
CA SER A 402 22.90 2.13 7.90
C SER A 402 23.43 3.35 8.62
N VAL A 403 22.63 3.85 9.57
CA VAL A 403 22.99 4.94 10.47
C VAL A 403 22.60 4.55 11.90
N SER A 404 23.42 4.92 12.88
CA SER A 404 23.16 4.66 14.29
C SER A 404 23.70 5.79 15.16
N PHE A 405 22.99 6.14 16.22
CA PHE A 405 23.44 7.10 17.23
C PHE A 405 24.24 6.38 18.34
N SER A 406 25.22 7.09 18.90
CA SER A 406 25.84 6.72 20.17
C SER A 406 24.81 6.78 21.31
N PRO A 407 24.99 6.03 22.40
CA PRO A 407 24.08 6.04 23.56
C PRO A 407 23.87 7.43 24.17
N GLU A 408 24.87 8.32 24.10
CA GLU A 408 24.77 9.70 24.55
C GLU A 408 24.15 10.69 23.54
N GLY A 409 23.79 10.23 22.33
CA GLY A 409 23.22 11.06 21.26
C GLY A 409 24.18 12.04 20.55
N LYS A 410 25.44 12.15 21.01
CA LYS A 410 26.42 13.14 20.50
C LYS A 410 27.12 12.73 19.22
N THR A 411 27.29 11.43 19.01
CA THR A 411 28.03 10.85 17.89
C THR A 411 27.08 10.04 17.01
N ILE A 412 27.28 10.12 15.71
CA ILE A 412 26.53 9.35 14.71
C ILE A 412 27.54 8.50 13.93
N ALA A 413 27.22 7.22 13.72
CA ALA A 413 27.97 6.34 12.85
C ALA A 413 27.16 6.03 11.58
N SER A 414 27.84 6.02 10.43
CA SER A 414 27.22 5.68 9.14
C SER A 414 28.05 4.64 8.39
N ALA A 415 27.37 3.66 7.78
CA ALA A 415 27.98 2.57 7.02
C ALA A 415 27.77 2.76 5.51
N GLY A 416 28.84 2.71 4.72
CA GLY A 416 28.83 3.02 3.29
C GLY A 416 29.16 1.87 2.34
N ASP A 417 28.70 2.01 1.09
CA ASP A 417 29.13 1.22 -0.07
C ASP A 417 30.64 1.36 -0.35
N ASP A 418 31.25 2.43 0.13
CA ASP A 418 32.68 2.73 0.01
C ASP A 418 33.57 1.86 0.93
N GLY A 419 32.96 0.91 1.66
CA GLY A 419 33.67 0.00 2.56
C GLY A 419 34.11 0.63 3.87
N THR A 420 33.61 1.83 4.18
CA THR A 420 33.97 2.58 5.39
C THR A 420 32.80 2.72 6.35
N VAL A 421 33.12 2.87 7.64
CA VAL A 421 32.24 3.47 8.63
C VAL A 421 32.74 4.88 8.91
N ARG A 422 31.85 5.87 8.93
CA ARG A 422 32.20 7.26 9.27
C ARG A 422 31.53 7.66 10.56
N LEU A 423 32.27 8.40 11.39
CA LEU A 423 31.80 8.97 12.64
C LEU A 423 31.63 10.48 12.49
N TRP A 424 30.54 10.99 13.03
CA TRP A 424 30.14 12.39 12.91
C TRP A 424 29.66 12.91 14.25
N LYS A 425 29.80 14.22 14.48
CA LYS A 425 29.00 14.90 15.51
C LYS A 425 27.63 15.27 14.93
N ALA A 426 26.68 15.54 15.84
CA ALA A 426 25.35 16.02 15.49
C ALA A 426 25.33 17.35 14.69
N ASP A 427 26.40 18.16 14.76
CA ASP A 427 26.53 19.43 14.03
C ASP A 427 26.97 19.28 12.56
N GLY A 428 27.30 18.07 12.11
CA GLY A 428 27.82 17.86 10.75
C GLY A 428 29.31 17.52 10.66
N THR A 429 30.07 17.75 11.72
CA THR A 429 31.53 17.60 11.68
C THR A 429 31.93 16.12 11.62
N SER A 430 32.78 15.78 10.65
CA SER A 430 33.39 14.45 10.54
C SER A 430 34.44 14.27 11.64
N LEU A 431 34.29 13.21 12.44
CA LEU A 431 35.21 12.85 13.52
C LEU A 431 36.28 11.87 13.06
N ALA A 432 35.87 10.76 12.42
CA ALA A 432 36.77 9.68 12.02
C ALA A 432 36.21 8.88 10.85
N THR A 433 37.09 8.20 10.11
CA THR A 433 36.74 7.23 9.06
C THR A 433 37.41 5.90 9.35
N LEU A 434 36.61 4.88 9.64
CA LEU A 434 37.05 3.54 9.98
C LEU A 434 37.21 2.74 8.69
N LYS A 435 38.43 2.36 8.37
CA LYS A 435 38.79 1.58 7.18
C LYS A 435 39.23 0.19 7.61
N GLY A 436 38.66 -0.85 7.01
CA GLY A 436 39.12 -2.22 7.26
C GLY A 436 38.29 -3.30 6.58
N HIS A 437 37.01 -3.08 6.30
CA HIS A 437 36.21 -4.00 5.49
C HIS A 437 36.71 -4.03 4.04
N SER A 438 36.74 -5.22 3.43
CA SER A 438 37.14 -5.40 2.02
C SER A 438 35.96 -5.30 1.04
N GLY A 439 34.77 -5.05 1.56
CA GLY A 439 33.53 -4.89 0.80
C GLY A 439 32.61 -3.86 1.46
N ARG A 440 31.38 -3.73 0.94
CA ARG A 440 30.36 -2.79 1.42
C ARG A 440 30.07 -3.02 2.91
N VAL A 441 29.91 -1.95 3.68
CA VAL A 441 29.42 -2.04 5.06
C VAL A 441 27.91 -1.89 5.05
N ARG A 442 27.19 -2.91 5.53
CA ARG A 442 25.73 -3.01 5.47
C ARG A 442 25.03 -2.47 6.71
N SER A 443 25.64 -2.65 7.87
CA SER A 443 25.05 -2.25 9.15
C SER A 443 26.11 -1.76 10.12
N VAL A 444 25.73 -0.79 10.94
CA VAL A 444 26.53 -0.27 12.05
C VAL A 444 25.66 -0.17 13.30
N SER A 445 26.21 -0.50 14.46
CA SER A 445 25.51 -0.44 15.75
C SER A 445 26.49 -0.03 16.85
N PHE A 446 26.06 0.86 17.74
CA PHE A 446 26.79 1.19 18.96
C PHE A 446 26.43 0.25 20.11
N SER A 447 27.41 -0.05 20.96
CA SER A 447 27.20 -0.68 22.25
C SER A 447 26.50 0.28 23.22
N PRO A 448 25.56 -0.19 24.06
CA PRO A 448 24.87 0.66 25.04
C PRO A 448 25.79 1.35 26.08
N GLU A 449 26.88 0.70 26.52
CA GLU A 449 27.68 1.21 27.65
C GLU A 449 29.13 1.60 27.31
N ASN A 450 29.82 0.86 26.44
CA ASN A 450 31.28 0.97 26.29
C ASN A 450 31.74 1.77 25.05
N ASN A 451 30.83 2.51 24.42
CA ASN A 451 31.05 3.25 23.17
C ASN A 451 31.84 2.45 22.10
N THR A 452 31.61 1.13 22.07
CA THR A 452 32.16 0.20 21.07
C THR A 452 31.23 0.20 19.88
N ILE A 453 31.79 0.14 18.67
CA ILE A 453 31.04 0.11 17.42
C ILE A 453 31.19 -1.27 16.82
N ALA A 454 30.08 -1.87 16.37
CA ALA A 454 30.08 -3.06 15.54
C ALA A 454 29.67 -2.70 14.12
N SER A 455 30.38 -3.22 13.13
CA SER A 455 30.06 -3.06 11.71
C SER A 455 29.97 -4.41 11.00
N ALA A 456 28.92 -4.59 10.20
CA ALA A 456 28.68 -5.79 9.41
C ALA A 456 29.02 -5.54 7.93
N GLY A 457 29.85 -6.41 7.34
CA GLY A 457 30.33 -6.27 5.97
C GLY A 457 29.83 -7.33 4.99
N SER A 458 29.78 -6.97 3.72
CA SER A 458 29.65 -7.91 2.59
C SER A 458 30.88 -8.81 2.42
N ASP A 459 31.95 -8.59 3.20
CA ASP A 459 33.11 -9.48 3.31
C ASP A 459 32.87 -10.70 4.23
N GLY A 460 31.64 -10.87 4.74
CA GLY A 460 31.26 -11.98 5.61
C GLY A 460 31.73 -11.84 7.05
N THR A 461 32.21 -10.65 7.45
CA THR A 461 32.73 -10.39 8.78
C THR A 461 31.92 -9.35 9.55
N VAL A 462 31.94 -9.46 10.87
CA VAL A 462 31.59 -8.35 11.78
C VAL A 462 32.89 -7.83 12.38
N ARG A 463 33.07 -6.51 12.42
CA ARG A 463 34.25 -5.87 13.02
C ARG A 463 33.84 -5.02 14.20
N LEU A 464 34.63 -5.08 15.26
CA LEU A 464 34.48 -4.27 16.46
C LEU A 464 35.53 -3.18 16.50
N TRP A 465 35.12 -1.99 16.91
CA TRP A 465 35.95 -0.79 16.96
C TRP A 465 35.70 -0.06 18.28
N LYS A 466 36.68 0.66 18.80
CA LYS A 466 36.40 1.69 19.82
C LYS A 466 35.84 2.95 19.16
N ALA A 467 35.20 3.82 19.94
CA ALA A 467 34.68 5.11 19.48
C ALA A 467 35.75 6.04 18.88
N ASP A 468 37.02 5.89 19.25
CA ASP A 468 38.15 6.64 18.64
C ASP A 468 38.55 6.10 17.25
N GLY A 469 37.94 4.99 16.83
CA GLY A 469 38.17 4.34 15.55
C GLY A 469 39.24 3.25 15.55
N THR A 470 39.82 2.93 16.70
CA THR A 470 40.78 1.82 16.81
C THR A 470 40.08 0.47 16.61
N PRO A 471 40.61 -0.42 15.74
CA PRO A 471 40.05 -1.75 15.54
C PRO A 471 40.32 -2.64 16.77
N LEU A 472 39.31 -3.38 17.22
CA LEU A 472 39.38 -4.30 18.36
C LEU A 472 39.51 -5.75 17.90
N THR A 473 38.45 -6.28 17.29
CA THR A 473 38.32 -7.71 16.94
C THR A 473 37.55 -7.88 15.64
N THR A 474 37.82 -8.95 14.90
CA THR A 474 37.07 -9.35 13.70
C THR A 474 36.41 -10.71 13.93
N LEU A 475 35.09 -10.75 13.87
CA LEU A 475 34.27 -11.95 14.00
C LEU A 475 34.11 -12.61 12.63
N LYS A 476 34.61 -13.84 12.51
CA LYS A 476 34.53 -14.65 11.30
C LYS A 476 33.69 -15.88 11.56
N GLY A 477 32.70 -16.15 10.72
CA GLY A 477 31.92 -17.38 10.80
C GLY A 477 30.72 -17.48 9.87
N HIS A 478 30.16 -16.36 9.41
CA HIS A 478 29.13 -16.38 8.36
C HIS A 478 29.72 -16.88 7.03
N SER A 479 28.93 -17.66 6.28
CA SER A 479 29.34 -18.18 4.95
C SER A 479 28.92 -17.29 3.78
N GLY A 480 28.31 -16.13 4.06
CA GLY A 480 27.86 -15.13 3.08
C GLY A 480 27.91 -13.71 3.66
N GLU A 481 27.33 -12.72 2.96
CA GLU A 481 27.32 -11.33 3.43
C GLU A 481 26.65 -11.20 4.81
N VAL A 482 27.21 -10.39 5.70
CA VAL A 482 26.54 -10.02 6.96
C VAL A 482 25.69 -8.78 6.70
N ARG A 483 24.38 -8.90 6.93
CA ARG A 483 23.38 -7.87 6.60
C ARG A 483 23.14 -6.90 7.76
N SER A 484 23.13 -7.40 8.99
CA SER A 484 22.81 -6.62 10.18
C SER A 484 23.59 -7.08 11.40
N VAL A 485 23.87 -6.15 12.32
CA VAL A 485 24.48 -6.41 13.62
C VAL A 485 23.77 -5.63 14.71
N SER A 486 23.62 -6.22 15.89
CA SER A 486 22.98 -5.60 17.05
C SER A 486 23.65 -6.05 18.36
N PHE A 487 23.84 -5.13 19.30
CA PHE A 487 24.32 -5.43 20.65
C PHE A 487 23.16 -5.78 21.59
N SER A 488 23.40 -6.69 22.53
CA SER A 488 22.52 -6.91 23.67
C SER A 488 22.53 -5.69 24.61
N PRO A 489 21.42 -5.37 25.32
CA PRO A 489 21.37 -4.29 26.30
C PRO A 489 22.47 -4.35 27.36
N GLU A 490 22.75 -5.55 27.89
CA GLU A 490 23.79 -5.83 28.90
C GLU A 490 25.23 -5.85 28.34
N ASN A 491 25.40 -5.50 27.05
CA ASN A 491 26.67 -5.45 26.32
C ASN A 491 27.54 -6.74 26.32
N ASN A 492 26.99 -7.89 26.74
CA ASN A 492 27.72 -9.16 26.81
C ASN A 492 27.63 -9.99 25.53
N THR A 493 26.60 -9.75 24.70
CA THR A 493 26.31 -10.53 23.49
C THR A 493 26.11 -9.64 22.27
N ILE A 494 26.55 -10.13 21.12
CA ILE A 494 26.36 -9.51 19.80
C ILE A 494 25.58 -10.49 18.95
N ALA A 495 24.57 -10.02 18.23
CA ALA A 495 23.85 -10.80 17.24
C ALA A 495 24.15 -10.27 15.84
N SER A 496 24.40 -11.17 14.90
CA SER A 496 24.63 -10.85 13.48
C SER A 496 23.72 -11.66 12.57
N ALA A 497 23.14 -11.01 11.58
CA ALA A 497 22.25 -11.62 10.59
C ALA A 497 22.96 -11.78 9.25
N GLY A 498 22.89 -12.96 8.63
CA GLY A 498 23.62 -13.31 7.41
C GLY A 498 22.76 -13.72 6.22
N GLU A 499 23.36 -13.63 5.04
CA GLU A 499 22.86 -14.24 3.78
C GLU A 499 22.86 -15.77 3.83
N ASP A 500 23.59 -16.37 4.78
CA ASP A 500 23.55 -17.81 5.06
C ASP A 500 22.26 -18.29 5.73
N GLY A 501 21.27 -17.41 5.90
CA GLY A 501 19.98 -17.72 6.52
C GLY A 501 20.04 -17.90 8.04
N THR A 502 21.14 -17.50 8.67
CA THR A 502 21.34 -17.65 10.11
C THR A 502 21.45 -16.31 10.83
N VAL A 503 21.02 -16.31 12.09
CA VAL A 503 21.46 -15.33 13.07
C VAL A 503 22.55 -15.97 13.91
N ARG A 504 23.70 -15.32 14.09
CA ARG A 504 24.80 -15.81 14.93
C ARG A 504 24.95 -14.95 16.16
N LEU A 505 25.18 -15.60 17.30
CA LEU A 505 25.44 -14.97 18.58
C LEU A 505 26.91 -15.09 18.93
N TRP A 506 27.47 -14.01 19.46
CA TRP A 506 28.87 -13.88 19.84
C TRP A 506 28.95 -13.24 21.21
N LYS A 507 29.97 -13.55 22.01
CA LYS A 507 30.32 -12.71 23.15
C LYS A 507 31.00 -11.42 22.67
N ALA A 508 31.05 -10.42 23.53
CA ALA A 508 31.74 -9.16 23.26
C ALA A 508 33.26 -9.32 22.98
N ASP A 509 33.89 -10.39 23.47
CA ASP A 509 35.30 -10.73 23.16
C ASP A 509 35.48 -11.36 21.77
N GLY A 510 34.38 -11.67 21.10
CA GLY A 510 34.31 -12.27 19.77
C GLY A 510 34.21 -13.78 19.72
N THR A 511 34.09 -14.46 20.86
CA THR A 511 33.83 -15.91 20.89
C THR A 511 32.44 -16.25 20.35
N PRO A 512 32.29 -17.22 19.43
CA PRO A 512 30.99 -17.63 18.92
C PRO A 512 30.20 -18.41 20.00
N LEU A 513 28.93 -18.07 20.19
CA LEU A 513 28.03 -18.68 21.15
C LEU A 513 27.06 -19.67 20.49
N ALA A 514 26.30 -19.22 19.50
CA ALA A 514 25.24 -20.02 18.86
C ALA A 514 24.98 -19.57 17.42
N ALA A 515 24.42 -20.47 16.61
CA ALA A 515 23.91 -20.18 15.27
C ALA A 515 22.44 -20.57 15.19
N LEU A 516 21.57 -19.57 15.12
CA LEU A 516 20.11 -19.71 15.08
C LEU A 516 19.69 -20.00 13.64
N LYS A 517 19.23 -21.22 13.40
CA LYS A 517 18.77 -21.70 12.09
C LYS A 517 17.25 -21.77 12.09
N GLY A 518 16.62 -21.17 11.09
CA GLY A 518 15.16 -21.29 10.92
C GLY A 518 14.60 -20.53 9.74
N HIS A 519 15.18 -19.40 9.34
CA HIS A 519 14.79 -18.72 8.11
C HIS A 519 15.16 -19.55 6.87
N SER A 520 14.31 -19.52 5.84
CA SER A 520 14.52 -20.25 4.59
C SER A 520 15.24 -19.43 3.50
N GLY A 521 15.78 -18.26 3.86
CA GLY A 521 16.48 -17.33 2.98
C GLY A 521 17.29 -16.31 3.78
N THR A 522 17.76 -15.25 3.14
CA THR A 522 18.60 -14.22 3.77
C THR A 522 17.95 -13.63 5.03
N VAL A 523 18.71 -13.47 6.11
CA VAL A 523 18.26 -12.69 7.27
C VAL A 523 18.77 -11.26 7.12
N TRP A 524 17.84 -10.31 6.96
CA TRP A 524 18.17 -8.92 6.63
C TRP A 524 18.43 -8.05 7.87
N SER A 525 17.73 -8.34 8.97
CA SER A 525 17.80 -7.53 10.19
C SER A 525 17.70 -8.39 11.44
N VAL A 526 18.42 -7.99 12.48
CA VAL A 526 18.33 -8.57 13.81
C VAL A 526 18.28 -7.43 14.83
N SER A 527 17.50 -7.60 15.90
CA SER A 527 17.41 -6.64 16.99
C SER A 527 17.18 -7.34 18.33
N PHE A 528 17.83 -6.86 19.37
CA PHE A 528 17.57 -7.30 20.75
C PHE A 528 16.41 -6.52 21.35
N SER A 529 15.63 -7.20 22.18
CA SER A 529 14.67 -6.55 23.06
C SER A 529 15.39 -5.79 24.18
N PRO A 530 14.95 -4.57 24.53
CA PRO A 530 15.53 -3.80 25.62
C PRO A 530 15.36 -4.42 27.02
N LYS A 531 14.42 -5.35 27.22
CA LYS A 531 14.02 -5.79 28.59
C LYS A 531 13.97 -7.29 28.85
N ASN A 532 13.62 -8.11 27.86
CA ASN A 532 13.23 -9.51 28.11
C ASN A 532 14.19 -10.54 27.50
N ASN A 533 15.43 -10.15 27.19
CA ASN A 533 16.48 -11.03 26.63
C ASN A 533 16.02 -11.83 25.40
N THR A 534 15.06 -11.28 24.63
CA THR A 534 14.54 -11.83 23.38
C THR A 534 15.27 -11.19 22.19
N ILE A 535 15.47 -11.95 21.12
CA ILE A 535 15.98 -11.49 19.83
C ILE A 535 14.86 -11.59 18.79
N VAL A 536 14.75 -10.59 17.93
CA VAL A 536 13.88 -10.63 16.75
C VAL A 536 14.71 -10.59 15.47
N SER A 537 14.34 -11.41 14.48
CA SER A 537 15.00 -11.48 13.18
C SER A 537 14.01 -11.35 12.03
N ALA A 538 14.44 -10.68 10.95
CA ALA A 538 13.66 -10.42 9.74
C ALA A 538 14.22 -11.20 8.55
N GLY A 539 13.37 -11.96 7.87
CA GLY A 539 13.78 -12.85 6.78
C GLY A 539 13.30 -12.44 5.39
N GLU A 540 14.04 -12.90 4.39
CA GLU A 540 13.65 -12.93 2.97
C GLU A 540 12.40 -13.78 2.74
N ASP A 541 12.16 -14.76 3.61
CA ASP A 541 11.00 -15.64 3.64
C ASP A 541 9.66 -14.94 4.03
N GLY A 542 9.68 -13.62 4.20
CA GLY A 542 8.51 -12.83 4.57
C GLY A 542 8.07 -12.99 6.03
N THR A 543 8.91 -13.63 6.86
CA THR A 543 8.60 -13.86 8.28
C THR A 543 9.46 -13.02 9.21
N VAL A 544 8.91 -12.76 10.39
CA VAL A 544 9.67 -12.27 11.54
C VAL A 544 9.75 -13.42 12.56
N ARG A 545 10.92 -13.70 13.11
CA ARG A 545 11.11 -14.77 14.09
C ARG A 545 11.61 -14.23 15.41
N LEU A 546 11.07 -14.74 16.51
CA LEU A 546 11.49 -14.42 17.86
C LEU A 546 12.25 -15.60 18.45
N TRP A 547 13.32 -15.28 19.17
CA TRP A 547 14.22 -16.22 19.80
C TRP A 547 14.54 -15.74 21.21
N GLN A 548 14.79 -16.64 22.15
CA GLN A 548 15.48 -16.25 23.37
C GLN A 548 16.97 -16.01 23.08
N ALA A 549 17.66 -15.28 23.95
CA ALA A 549 19.10 -15.03 23.82
C ALA A 549 19.98 -16.29 23.95
N ASP A 550 19.44 -17.40 24.49
CA ASP A 550 20.11 -18.71 24.46
C ASP A 550 20.00 -19.41 23.09
N GLY A 551 19.20 -18.84 22.19
CA GLY A 551 18.96 -19.34 20.84
C GLY A 551 17.72 -20.21 20.66
N THR A 552 16.93 -20.41 21.72
CA THR A 552 15.68 -21.17 21.61
C THR A 552 14.63 -20.40 20.77
N PRO A 553 13.97 -21.04 19.77
CA PRO A 553 12.93 -20.39 18.99
C PRO A 553 11.64 -20.22 19.81
N LEU A 554 11.02 -19.03 19.76
CA LEU A 554 9.79 -18.70 20.49
C LEU A 554 8.56 -18.72 19.58
N THR A 555 8.48 -17.76 18.65
CA THR A 555 7.32 -17.61 17.76
C THR A 555 7.75 -17.10 16.39
N THR A 556 6.94 -17.40 15.37
CA THR A 556 7.14 -16.94 13.99
C THR A 556 5.93 -16.11 13.57
N LEU A 557 6.16 -14.83 13.29
CA LEU A 557 5.14 -13.90 12.85
C LEU A 557 5.01 -14.00 11.33
N LYS A 558 3.87 -14.49 10.87
CA LYS A 558 3.50 -14.61 9.46
C LYS A 558 2.46 -13.56 9.12
N GLY A 559 2.65 -12.84 8.03
CA GLY A 559 1.63 -11.92 7.53
C GLY A 559 2.08 -10.98 6.42
N HIS A 560 3.37 -10.67 6.31
CA HIS A 560 3.89 -9.92 5.17
C HIS A 560 3.82 -10.77 3.89
N SER A 561 3.53 -10.13 2.75
CA SER A 561 3.48 -10.79 1.43
C SER A 561 4.81 -10.75 0.67
N GLY A 562 5.85 -10.17 1.28
CA GLY A 562 7.19 -10.07 0.71
C GLY A 562 8.27 -9.96 1.79
N THR A 563 9.52 -9.86 1.36
CA THR A 563 10.72 -9.81 2.20
C THR A 563 10.63 -8.78 3.31
N VAL A 564 10.96 -9.17 4.54
CA VAL A 564 11.07 -8.27 5.67
C VAL A 564 12.51 -7.77 5.79
N TRP A 565 12.71 -6.46 5.61
CA TRP A 565 14.03 -5.84 5.56
C TRP A 565 14.55 -5.40 6.92
N SER A 566 13.65 -4.99 7.81
CA SER A 566 14.01 -4.40 9.09
C SER A 566 12.97 -4.71 10.16
N VAL A 567 13.47 -4.93 11.38
CA VAL A 567 12.67 -5.14 12.59
C VAL A 567 13.19 -4.26 13.72
N SER A 568 12.29 -3.77 14.56
CA SER A 568 12.62 -2.94 15.71
C SER A 568 11.65 -3.22 16.86
N PHE A 569 12.17 -3.30 18.08
CA PHE A 569 11.36 -3.36 19.30
C PHE A 569 10.99 -1.95 19.76
N SER A 570 9.81 -1.83 20.38
CA SER A 570 9.47 -0.64 21.17
C SER A 570 10.37 -0.53 22.40
N PRO A 571 10.56 0.68 22.96
CA PRO A 571 11.45 0.90 24.12
C PRO A 571 11.04 0.07 25.34
N GLU A 572 9.75 -0.17 25.52
CA GLU A 572 9.24 -1.04 26.58
C GLU A 572 9.32 -2.54 26.29
N GLY A 573 9.72 -2.95 25.07
CA GLY A 573 9.87 -4.34 24.65
C GLY A 573 8.56 -5.10 24.44
N LYS A 574 7.42 -4.40 24.37
CA LYS A 574 6.08 -5.00 24.24
C LYS A 574 5.59 -5.08 22.80
N THR A 575 6.10 -4.20 21.94
CA THR A 575 5.66 -4.08 20.54
C THR A 575 6.84 -4.28 19.61
N ILE A 576 6.60 -4.91 18.47
CA ILE A 576 7.56 -5.14 17.40
C ILE A 576 7.02 -4.45 16.15
N ALA A 577 7.87 -3.68 15.47
CA ALA A 577 7.59 -3.15 14.14
C ALA A 577 8.44 -3.89 13.11
N SER A 578 7.81 -4.25 11.98
CA SER A 578 8.48 -4.89 10.85
C SER A 578 8.21 -4.14 9.55
N ALA A 579 9.27 -3.89 8.77
CA ALA A 579 9.22 -3.19 7.48
C ALA A 579 9.48 -4.16 6.33
N SER A 580 8.65 -4.10 5.27
CA SER A 580 8.66 -5.09 4.19
C SER A 580 8.68 -4.50 2.78
N SER A 581 9.05 -5.34 1.81
CA SER A 581 8.93 -5.08 0.37
C SER A 581 7.49 -4.93 -0.10
N ASP A 582 6.50 -5.35 0.69
CA ASP A 582 5.07 -5.15 0.41
C ASP A 582 4.59 -3.70 0.57
N GLY A 583 5.50 -2.78 0.94
CA GLY A 583 5.19 -1.35 1.10
C GLY A 583 4.54 -1.01 2.44
N THR A 584 4.47 -1.96 3.38
CA THR A 584 3.83 -1.77 4.69
C THR A 584 4.81 -1.87 5.85
N VAL A 585 4.44 -1.23 6.95
CA VAL A 585 5.01 -1.52 8.28
C VAL A 585 3.94 -2.21 9.10
N ARG A 586 4.26 -3.35 9.73
CA ARG A 586 3.32 -4.06 10.62
C ARG A 586 3.76 -3.96 12.06
N LEU A 587 2.78 -3.79 12.94
CA LEU A 587 2.98 -3.80 14.38
C LEU A 587 2.44 -5.09 14.97
N TRP A 588 3.21 -5.67 15.89
CA TRP A 588 2.92 -6.92 16.56
C TRP A 588 3.14 -6.75 18.06
N GLN A 589 2.39 -7.45 18.89
CA GLN A 589 2.78 -7.64 20.28
C GLN A 589 3.96 -8.61 20.35
N ALA A 590 4.74 -8.54 21.44
CA ALA A 590 5.88 -9.43 21.67
C ALA A 590 5.50 -10.91 21.81
N ASP A 591 4.22 -11.23 22.05
CA ASP A 591 3.69 -12.61 22.02
C ASP A 591 3.38 -13.11 20.58
N GLY A 592 3.47 -12.21 19.59
CA GLY A 592 3.22 -12.45 18.18
C GLY A 592 1.82 -12.09 17.69
N THR A 593 0.97 -11.53 18.54
CA THR A 593 -0.36 -11.05 18.15
C THR A 593 -0.24 -9.87 17.18
N PRO A 594 -0.83 -9.90 15.97
CA PRO A 594 -0.84 -8.75 15.07
C PRO A 594 -1.67 -7.61 15.66
N LEU A 595 -1.10 -6.39 15.69
CA LEU A 595 -1.77 -5.18 16.19
C LEU A 595 -2.39 -4.37 15.04
N THR A 596 -1.57 -3.92 14.09
CA THR A 596 -2.03 -3.09 12.97
C THR A 596 -1.03 -3.12 11.81
N THR A 597 -1.48 -2.66 10.64
CA THR A 597 -0.66 -2.49 9.44
C THR A 597 -0.70 -1.03 9.01
N LEU A 598 0.45 -0.37 9.02
CA LEU A 598 0.65 1.00 8.56
C LEU A 598 0.85 0.97 7.05
N LYS A 599 -0.11 1.55 6.32
CA LYS A 599 -0.12 1.64 4.85
C LYS A 599 0.14 3.08 4.44
N GLY A 600 0.93 3.28 3.39
CA GLY A 600 1.11 4.62 2.82
C GLY A 600 2.40 4.84 2.03
N HIS A 601 3.40 3.96 2.15
CA HIS A 601 4.56 3.96 1.25
C HIS A 601 4.18 3.41 -0.13
N SER A 602 4.69 4.00 -1.20
CA SER A 602 4.47 3.55 -2.58
C SER A 602 5.52 2.55 -3.07
N GLY A 603 6.49 2.20 -2.22
CA GLY A 603 7.54 1.22 -2.52
C GLY A 603 8.08 0.55 -1.26
N THR A 604 9.07 -0.32 -1.44
CA THR A 604 9.68 -1.13 -0.38
C THR A 604 10.13 -0.30 0.82
N VAL A 605 9.73 -0.73 2.02
CA VAL A 605 10.19 -0.15 3.28
C VAL A 605 11.45 -0.88 3.73
N TRP A 606 12.56 -0.16 3.80
CA TRP A 606 13.89 -0.73 4.09
C TRP A 606 14.24 -0.74 5.57
N SER A 607 13.73 0.22 6.33
CA SER A 607 14.09 0.40 7.73
C SER A 607 12.93 0.93 8.54
N VAL A 608 12.84 0.48 9.79
CA VAL A 608 11.91 0.99 10.79
C VAL A 608 12.63 1.22 12.12
N SER A 609 12.27 2.28 12.83
CA SER A 609 12.82 2.60 14.16
C SER A 609 11.73 3.18 15.06
N PHE A 610 11.64 2.69 16.30
CA PHE A 610 10.86 3.34 17.33
C PHE A 610 11.59 4.55 17.93
N SER A 611 10.81 5.53 18.36
CA SER A 611 11.23 6.63 19.22
C SER A 611 11.25 6.15 20.69
N PRO A 612 12.27 6.55 21.48
CA PRO A 612 12.39 6.18 22.90
C PRO A 612 11.25 6.68 23.82
N GLU A 613 10.65 7.83 23.51
CA GLU A 613 9.77 8.54 24.46
C GLU A 613 8.30 8.61 24.01
N ASN A 614 8.04 8.82 22.71
CA ASN A 614 6.73 9.28 22.22
C ASN A 614 5.92 8.22 21.47
N ASN A 615 6.32 6.96 21.56
CA ASN A 615 5.74 5.83 20.81
C ASN A 615 5.53 6.15 19.30
N THR A 616 6.43 6.97 18.76
CA THR A 616 6.48 7.36 17.35
C THR A 616 7.36 6.36 16.62
N ILE A 617 6.98 6.00 15.40
CA ILE A 617 7.75 5.12 14.52
C ILE A 617 8.20 5.94 13.33
N ALA A 618 9.45 5.78 12.92
CA ALA A 618 9.96 6.30 11.66
C ALA A 618 10.21 5.13 10.70
N SER A 619 9.79 5.27 9.46
CA SER A 619 10.03 4.29 8.40
C SER A 619 10.69 4.93 7.18
N ALA A 620 11.67 4.25 6.60
CA ALA A 620 12.42 4.68 5.42
C ALA A 620 12.13 3.78 4.22
N SER A 621 11.92 4.35 3.04
CA SER A 621 11.49 3.61 1.86
C SER A 621 12.23 3.97 0.57
N SER A 622 12.07 3.10 -0.44
CA SER A 622 12.52 3.33 -1.81
C SER A 622 11.81 4.49 -2.51
N ASP A 623 10.67 4.95 -1.99
CA ASP A 623 9.98 6.15 -2.49
C ASP A 623 10.72 7.47 -2.17
N GLY A 624 11.86 7.40 -1.48
CA GLY A 624 12.68 8.56 -1.13
C GLY A 624 12.16 9.33 0.10
N MET A 625 11.16 8.81 0.79
CA MET A 625 10.52 9.45 1.94
C MET A 625 10.87 8.73 3.24
N VAL A 626 10.93 9.51 4.32
CA VAL A 626 10.79 9.01 5.68
C VAL A 626 9.39 9.35 6.17
N ARG A 627 8.61 8.37 6.61
CA ARG A 627 7.28 8.60 7.20
C ARG A 627 7.37 8.46 8.72
N LEU A 628 6.68 9.36 9.41
CA LEU A 628 6.49 9.31 10.85
C LEU A 628 5.08 8.83 11.16
N TRP A 629 4.97 7.91 12.10
CA TRP A 629 3.72 7.30 12.52
C TRP A 629 3.61 7.37 14.04
N GLN A 630 2.40 7.52 14.55
CA GLN A 630 2.10 7.19 15.94
C GLN A 630 1.84 5.68 16.01
N ALA A 631 2.39 4.95 16.98
CA ALA A 631 2.10 3.52 17.11
C ALA A 631 0.71 3.27 17.73
N ASP A 632 0.31 4.12 18.68
CA ASP A 632 -1.00 4.05 19.34
C ASP A 632 -2.07 4.89 18.62
N SER A 633 -3.33 4.46 18.65
CA SER A 633 -4.47 5.37 18.39
C SER A 633 -4.71 6.28 19.55
N THR A 634 -5.39 7.38 19.30
CA THR A 634 -6.23 8.05 20.30
C THR A 634 -7.16 6.99 20.90
N PRO A 635 -6.96 6.56 22.16
CA PRO A 635 -7.80 5.53 22.72
C PRO A 635 -9.21 6.10 22.86
N LEU A 636 -10.19 5.43 22.24
CA LEU A 636 -11.60 5.65 22.57
C LEU A 636 -11.77 5.38 24.07
N ALA A 637 -12.41 6.30 24.80
CA ALA A 637 -12.62 6.18 26.23
C ALA A 637 -13.36 4.87 26.54
N ASN A 638 -12.67 3.96 27.23
CA ASN A 638 -13.19 2.66 27.64
C ASN A 638 -13.34 2.67 29.17
N LEU A 639 -14.57 2.53 29.64
CA LEU A 639 -14.88 2.39 31.05
C LEU A 639 -14.59 0.96 31.47
N LYS A 640 -13.46 0.78 32.17
CA LYS A 640 -12.99 -0.53 32.66
C LYS A 640 -13.21 -0.60 34.16
N GLY A 641 -13.90 -1.64 34.62
CA GLY A 641 -14.05 -1.91 36.05
C GLY A 641 -15.03 -3.02 36.41
N HIS A 642 -15.96 -3.38 35.53
CA HIS A 642 -16.78 -4.57 35.75
C HIS A 642 -15.97 -5.85 35.51
N ASN A 643 -16.25 -6.88 36.32
CA ASN A 643 -15.57 -8.18 36.25
C ASN A 643 -16.27 -9.17 35.31
N SER A 644 -17.38 -8.75 34.71
CA SER A 644 -18.21 -9.59 33.84
C SER A 644 -19.05 -8.73 32.90
N ARG A 645 -19.74 -9.38 31.96
CA ARG A 645 -20.61 -8.78 30.93
C ARG A 645 -21.47 -7.64 31.46
N VAL A 646 -21.43 -6.50 30.76
CA VAL A 646 -22.33 -5.36 30.99
C VAL A 646 -23.57 -5.54 30.12
N TRP A 647 -24.75 -5.60 30.72
CA TRP A 647 -26.04 -5.81 30.04
C TRP A 647 -26.70 -4.52 29.60
N SER A 648 -26.57 -3.46 30.40
CA SER A 648 -27.25 -2.19 30.17
C SER A 648 -26.35 -1.01 30.51
N VAL A 649 -26.47 0.04 29.72
CA VAL A 649 -25.85 1.35 29.96
C VAL A 649 -26.91 2.45 29.80
N SER A 650 -26.88 3.44 30.68
CA SER A 650 -27.82 4.57 30.67
C SER A 650 -27.10 5.86 31.00
N PHE A 651 -27.39 6.92 30.24
CA PHE A 651 -26.98 8.28 30.57
C PHE A 651 -28.02 8.96 31.48
N SER A 652 -27.54 9.80 32.38
CA SER A 652 -28.34 10.76 33.14
C SER A 652 -28.57 12.03 32.31
N SER A 653 -29.77 12.60 32.40
CA SER A 653 -30.21 13.83 31.73
C SER A 653 -29.52 15.12 32.23
N GLU A 654 -29.07 15.15 33.48
CA GLU A 654 -28.69 16.41 34.18
C GLU A 654 -27.18 16.58 34.38
N ASN A 655 -26.44 15.51 34.64
CA ASN A 655 -25.07 15.59 35.18
C ASN A 655 -24.02 14.81 34.35
N ASN A 656 -24.35 14.46 33.10
CA ASN A 656 -23.49 13.72 32.18
C ASN A 656 -22.85 12.45 32.81
N THR A 657 -23.56 11.84 33.75
CA THR A 657 -23.17 10.62 34.45
C THR A 657 -23.69 9.41 33.69
N ILE A 658 -22.89 8.35 33.67
CA ILE A 658 -23.19 7.07 33.01
C ILE A 658 -23.36 6.02 34.09
N ALA A 659 -24.43 5.23 34.01
CA ALA A 659 -24.61 4.04 34.81
C ALA A 659 -24.45 2.78 33.95
N SER A 660 -23.73 1.78 34.44
CA SER A 660 -23.56 0.48 33.79
C SER A 660 -23.96 -0.66 34.71
N ALA A 661 -24.81 -1.56 34.22
CA ALA A 661 -25.28 -2.75 34.95
C ALA A 661 -24.61 -4.03 34.44
N SER A 662 -24.10 -4.87 35.35
CA SER A 662 -23.29 -6.03 34.99
C SER A 662 -23.78 -7.36 35.59
N SER A 663 -23.33 -8.44 34.94
CA SER A 663 -23.42 -9.81 35.44
C SER A 663 -22.65 -10.04 36.74
N ASP A 664 -21.74 -9.14 37.12
CA ASP A 664 -21.03 -9.19 38.41
C ASP A 664 -21.90 -8.80 39.62
N GLY A 665 -23.18 -8.48 39.39
CA GLY A 665 -24.14 -8.13 40.44
C GLY A 665 -24.06 -6.68 40.90
N THR A 666 -23.26 -5.85 40.21
CA THR A 666 -23.09 -4.43 40.55
C THR A 666 -23.62 -3.50 39.46
N VAL A 667 -23.95 -2.28 39.88
CA VAL A 667 -24.07 -1.13 38.99
C VAL A 667 -22.90 -0.19 39.27
N ARG A 668 -22.25 0.33 38.24
CA ARG A 668 -21.17 1.32 38.39
C ARG A 668 -21.58 2.65 37.78
N LEU A 669 -21.19 3.73 38.43
CA LEU A 669 -21.39 5.10 37.99
C LEU A 669 -20.07 5.70 37.52
N TRP A 670 -20.13 6.45 36.44
CA TRP A 670 -18.98 7.05 35.78
C TRP A 670 -19.33 8.47 35.33
N GLN A 671 -18.35 9.36 35.27
CA GLN A 671 -18.51 10.57 34.46
C GLN A 671 -18.32 10.24 32.98
N ALA A 672 -18.78 11.13 32.10
CA ALA A 672 -18.59 11.01 30.65
C ALA A 672 -17.12 11.04 30.19
N ASP A 673 -16.19 11.59 30.99
CA ASP A 673 -14.75 11.50 30.73
C ASP A 673 -14.16 10.12 31.08
N GLY A 674 -14.99 9.25 31.68
CA GLY A 674 -14.69 7.90 32.10
C GLY A 674 -14.16 7.74 33.52
N THR A 675 -14.12 8.83 34.31
CA THR A 675 -13.76 8.74 35.72
C THR A 675 -14.81 7.93 36.51
N PRO A 676 -14.42 6.92 37.30
CA PRO A 676 -15.35 6.15 38.12
C PRO A 676 -15.82 6.99 39.31
N LEU A 677 -17.13 7.02 39.56
CA LEU A 677 -17.75 7.78 40.66
C LEU A 677 -18.14 6.89 41.84
N ALA A 678 -18.90 5.83 41.58
CA ALA A 678 -19.43 4.95 42.62
C ALA A 678 -19.67 3.53 42.11
N THR A 679 -19.75 2.56 43.03
CA THR A 679 -20.17 1.19 42.74
C THR A 679 -21.30 0.81 43.67
N LEU A 680 -22.50 0.63 43.11
CA LEU A 680 -23.70 0.22 43.81
C LEU A 680 -23.67 -1.30 44.01
N LYS A 681 -23.44 -1.73 45.25
CA LYS A 681 -23.40 -3.15 45.64
C LYS A 681 -24.64 -3.49 46.44
N GLY A 682 -25.36 -4.53 46.04
CA GLY A 682 -26.46 -5.05 46.85
C GLY A 682 -27.33 -6.10 46.17
N HIS A 683 -27.36 -6.17 44.83
CA HIS A 683 -27.99 -7.29 44.14
C HIS A 683 -27.21 -8.59 44.38
N SER A 684 -27.95 -9.70 44.49
CA SER A 684 -27.38 -11.03 44.76
C SER A 684 -27.10 -11.83 43.48
N ALA A 685 -27.55 -11.33 42.34
CA ALA A 685 -27.39 -11.94 41.03
C ALA A 685 -27.17 -10.85 39.95
N ARG A 686 -27.07 -11.29 38.69
CA ARG A 686 -26.82 -10.42 37.52
C ARG A 686 -27.79 -9.24 37.47
N VAL A 687 -27.30 -8.05 37.14
CA VAL A 687 -28.13 -6.88 36.89
C VAL A 687 -28.32 -6.74 35.38
N TYR A 688 -29.57 -6.78 34.92
CA TYR A 688 -29.90 -6.77 33.49
C TYR A 688 -30.15 -5.37 32.95
N SER A 689 -30.74 -4.48 33.74
CA SER A 689 -31.08 -3.13 33.30
C SER A 689 -30.82 -2.09 34.38
N VAL A 690 -30.45 -0.89 33.95
CA VAL A 690 -30.30 0.30 34.78
C VAL A 690 -30.96 1.49 34.08
N SER A 691 -31.66 2.32 34.85
CA SER A 691 -32.33 3.52 34.35
C SER A 691 -32.21 4.64 35.37
N PHE A 692 -31.87 5.85 34.92
CA PHE A 692 -31.96 7.06 35.73
C PHE A 692 -33.40 7.57 35.79
N SER A 693 -33.77 8.19 36.90
CA SER A 693 -34.96 9.01 36.96
C SER A 693 -34.79 10.27 36.09
N PRO A 694 -35.88 10.89 35.61
CA PRO A 694 -35.81 12.07 34.74
C PRO A 694 -35.04 13.24 35.36
N GLU A 695 -35.09 13.40 36.69
CA GLU A 695 -34.29 14.40 37.42
C GLU A 695 -32.84 13.97 37.73
N GLY A 696 -32.41 12.77 37.32
CA GLY A 696 -31.05 12.26 37.47
C GLY A 696 -30.61 11.91 38.90
N LYS A 697 -31.49 12.05 39.90
CA LYS A 697 -31.18 11.85 41.33
C LYS A 697 -31.31 10.39 41.78
N THR A 698 -32.22 9.66 41.16
CA THR A 698 -32.54 8.28 41.52
C THR A 698 -32.12 7.34 40.40
N ILE A 699 -31.57 6.19 40.75
CA ILE A 699 -31.18 5.13 39.82
C ILE A 699 -32.01 3.90 40.15
N ALA A 700 -32.65 3.28 39.16
CA ALA A 700 -33.30 1.99 39.31
C ALA A 700 -32.46 0.90 38.64
N SER A 701 -32.25 -0.22 39.33
CA SER A 701 -31.52 -1.38 38.81
C SER A 701 -32.37 -2.65 38.90
N ALA A 702 -32.53 -3.34 37.77
CA ALA A 702 -33.31 -4.58 37.65
C ALA A 702 -32.40 -5.81 37.57
N SER A 703 -32.70 -6.84 38.35
CA SER A 703 -31.83 -8.00 38.52
C SER A 703 -32.52 -9.35 38.33
N SER A 704 -31.68 -10.33 37.99
CA SER A 704 -32.00 -11.74 38.00
C SER A 704 -32.41 -12.29 39.37
N ASP A 705 -32.14 -11.56 40.46
CA ASP A 705 -32.59 -11.91 41.82
C ASP A 705 -34.08 -11.66 42.08
N GLY A 706 -34.81 -11.20 41.05
CA GLY A 706 -36.25 -10.93 41.09
C GLY A 706 -36.61 -9.61 41.76
N THR A 707 -35.62 -8.76 42.06
CA THR A 707 -35.84 -7.46 42.68
C THR A 707 -35.44 -6.31 41.76
N VAL A 708 -36.06 -5.15 42.00
CA VAL A 708 -35.57 -3.86 41.51
C VAL A 708 -35.17 -3.02 42.70
N ARG A 709 -33.99 -2.40 42.62
CA ARG A 709 -33.49 -1.53 43.68
C ARG A 709 -33.43 -0.09 43.21
N LEU A 710 -33.86 0.82 44.08
CA LEU A 710 -33.77 2.27 43.87
C LEU A 710 -32.61 2.81 44.69
N TRP A 711 -31.76 3.61 44.08
CA TRP A 711 -30.54 4.15 44.67
C TRP A 711 -30.47 5.65 44.49
N GLN A 712 -29.81 6.34 45.43
CA GLN A 712 -29.27 7.67 45.16
C GLN A 712 -27.94 7.56 44.39
N ALA A 713 -27.57 8.64 43.70
CA ALA A 713 -26.33 8.72 42.92
C ALA A 713 -25.05 8.53 43.77
N ASP A 714 -25.11 8.73 45.09
CA ASP A 714 -23.98 8.54 46.00
C ASP A 714 -23.77 7.08 46.44
N GLY A 715 -24.67 6.16 46.07
CA GLY A 715 -24.62 4.76 46.51
C GLY A 715 -25.73 4.33 47.44
N THR A 716 -26.51 5.26 47.99
CA THR A 716 -27.45 4.95 49.07
C THR A 716 -28.67 4.19 48.53
N LEU A 717 -28.98 3.02 49.11
CA LEU A 717 -30.17 2.24 48.75
C LEU A 717 -31.42 2.89 49.35
N LEU A 718 -32.35 3.33 48.50
CA LEU A 718 -33.62 3.96 48.89
C LEU A 718 -34.72 2.94 49.13
N ALA A 719 -34.90 2.00 48.20
CA ALA A 719 -36.00 1.04 48.24
C ALA A 719 -35.64 -0.26 47.49
N THR A 720 -36.32 -1.35 47.84
CA THR A 720 -36.26 -2.63 47.12
C THR A 720 -37.67 -3.07 46.76
N LEU A 721 -37.99 -3.08 45.48
CA LEU A 721 -39.26 -3.51 44.93
C LEU A 721 -39.22 -5.03 44.72
N LYS A 722 -40.12 -5.75 45.41
CA LYS A 722 -40.26 -7.21 45.32
C LYS A 722 -41.66 -7.54 44.83
N GLY A 723 -41.78 -8.37 43.79
CA GLY A 723 -43.10 -8.79 43.32
C GLY A 723 -43.11 -9.77 42.16
N HIS A 724 -42.12 -9.73 41.27
CA HIS A 724 -42.00 -10.71 40.19
C HIS A 724 -41.60 -12.09 40.73
N SER A 725 -42.14 -13.15 40.13
CA SER A 725 -41.83 -14.55 40.48
C SER A 725 -40.56 -15.07 39.81
N GLY A 726 -39.93 -14.27 38.94
CA GLY A 726 -38.70 -14.58 38.23
C GLY A 726 -37.80 -13.36 38.09
N SER A 727 -36.84 -13.42 37.16
CA SER A 727 -35.90 -12.32 36.89
C SER A 727 -36.61 -11.07 36.40
N VAL A 728 -36.13 -9.89 36.81
CA VAL A 728 -36.57 -8.61 36.23
C VAL A 728 -35.56 -8.21 35.17
N ASN A 729 -36.00 -8.16 33.92
CA ASN A 729 -35.13 -7.98 32.76
C ASN A 729 -34.94 -6.51 32.39
N SER A 730 -35.94 -5.66 32.62
CA SER A 730 -35.87 -4.24 32.30
C SER A 730 -36.65 -3.37 33.29
N VAL A 731 -36.21 -2.11 33.41
CA VAL A 731 -36.81 -1.07 34.22
C VAL A 731 -36.83 0.24 33.44
N SER A 732 -37.93 0.97 33.52
CA SER A 732 -38.08 2.31 32.93
C SER A 732 -38.86 3.20 33.88
N PHE A 733 -38.36 4.41 34.12
CA PHE A 733 -39.14 5.48 34.75
C PHE A 733 -40.15 6.08 33.78
N SER A 734 -41.26 6.59 34.30
CA SER A 734 -42.13 7.51 33.58
C SER A 734 -41.46 8.88 33.43
N PRO A 735 -41.84 9.69 32.43
CA PRO A 735 -41.24 11.01 32.19
C PRO A 735 -41.37 11.98 33.36
N GLU A 736 -42.42 11.85 34.18
CA GLU A 736 -42.58 12.62 35.42
C GLU A 736 -41.89 12.01 36.65
N GLY A 737 -41.24 10.84 36.51
CA GLY A 737 -40.49 10.16 37.58
C GLY A 737 -41.34 9.50 38.66
N LYS A 738 -42.67 9.59 38.59
CA LYS A 738 -43.58 9.09 39.63
C LYS A 738 -43.89 7.60 39.52
N THR A 739 -43.80 7.04 38.32
CA THR A 739 -44.16 5.66 38.02
C THR A 739 -42.95 4.92 37.45
N ILE A 740 -42.82 3.63 37.77
CA ILE A 740 -41.74 2.76 37.34
C ILE A 740 -42.35 1.51 36.72
N ALA A 741 -42.01 1.22 35.47
CA ALA A 741 -42.43 0.00 34.78
C ALA A 741 -41.33 -1.04 34.84
N LEU A 742 -41.70 -2.26 35.25
CA LEU A 742 -40.81 -3.40 35.42
C LEU A 742 -41.20 -4.53 34.47
N ALA A 743 -40.26 -5.03 33.68
CA ALA A 743 -40.46 -6.17 32.78
C ALA A 743 -39.94 -7.46 33.40
N GLY A 744 -40.83 -8.44 33.60
CA GLY A 744 -40.49 -9.72 34.24
C GLY A 744 -40.32 -10.89 33.27
N SER A 745 -39.49 -11.86 33.67
CA SER A 745 -39.39 -13.16 33.01
C SER A 745 -40.65 -14.02 33.18
N ASP A 746 -41.55 -13.63 34.08
CA ASP A 746 -42.87 -14.23 34.32
C ASP A 746 -43.92 -13.84 33.26
N GLY A 747 -43.52 -13.10 32.22
CA GLY A 747 -44.39 -12.67 31.12
C GLY A 747 -45.28 -11.47 31.46
N THR A 748 -45.03 -10.81 32.60
CA THR A 748 -45.81 -9.64 33.05
C THR A 748 -44.98 -8.36 33.03
N VAL A 749 -45.67 -7.23 32.86
CA VAL A 749 -45.13 -5.90 33.19
C VAL A 749 -45.82 -5.40 34.45
N ARG A 750 -45.08 -4.88 35.42
CA ARG A 750 -45.66 -4.32 36.65
C ARG A 750 -45.37 -2.83 36.75
N LEU A 751 -46.38 -2.05 37.09
CA LEU A 751 -46.25 -0.62 37.33
C LEU A 751 -46.22 -0.36 38.82
N TRP A 752 -45.19 0.34 39.27
CA TRP A 752 -44.97 0.74 40.65
C TRP A 752 -44.94 2.25 40.74
N GLN A 753 -45.42 2.79 41.85
CA GLN A 753 -45.12 4.17 42.19
C GLN A 753 -43.71 4.24 42.78
N ALA A 754 -43.04 5.39 42.64
CA ALA A 754 -41.65 5.56 43.10
C ALA A 754 -41.46 5.38 44.61
N ASP A 755 -42.54 5.47 45.41
CA ASP A 755 -42.56 5.17 46.84
C ASP A 755 -42.56 3.67 47.18
N GLY A 756 -42.68 2.82 46.15
CA GLY A 756 -42.70 1.37 46.27
C GLY A 756 -44.09 0.75 46.39
N THR A 757 -45.17 1.46 46.08
CA THR A 757 -46.51 0.86 45.95
C THR A 757 -46.72 0.22 44.57
N LEU A 758 -47.31 -0.99 44.54
CA LEU A 758 -47.67 -1.66 43.28
C LEU A 758 -49.01 -1.11 42.78
N LEU A 759 -49.02 -0.52 41.58
CA LEU A 759 -50.22 0.08 40.97
C LEU A 759 -51.02 -0.96 40.17
N THR A 760 -50.37 -1.63 39.22
CA THR A 760 -51.05 -2.60 38.33
C THR A 760 -50.09 -3.64 37.76
N THR A 761 -50.63 -4.76 37.28
CA THR A 761 -49.90 -5.84 36.61
C THR A 761 -50.51 -6.10 35.24
N LEU A 762 -49.73 -5.84 34.19
CA LEU A 762 -50.09 -6.01 32.79
C LEU A 762 -49.79 -7.45 32.38
N LYS A 763 -50.84 -8.21 32.07
CA LYS A 763 -50.75 -9.61 31.63
C LYS A 763 -51.13 -9.71 30.16
N GLY A 764 -50.27 -10.35 29.34
CA GLY A 764 -50.60 -10.59 27.93
C GLY A 764 -49.51 -11.24 27.11
N HIS A 765 -48.23 -11.07 27.44
CA HIS A 765 -47.15 -11.78 26.75
C HIS A 765 -47.17 -13.28 27.08
N SER A 766 -46.88 -14.12 26.08
CA SER A 766 -46.81 -15.58 26.24
C SER A 766 -45.40 -16.09 26.57
N GLY A 767 -44.43 -15.18 26.68
CA GLY A 767 -43.05 -15.46 27.09
C GLY A 767 -42.46 -14.30 27.90
N SER A 768 -41.19 -14.44 28.30
CA SER A 768 -40.45 -13.43 29.07
C SER A 768 -40.52 -12.04 28.43
N VAL A 769 -40.83 -11.00 29.21
CA VAL A 769 -40.77 -9.60 28.76
C VAL A 769 -39.34 -9.11 28.94
N ASN A 770 -38.69 -8.73 27.84
CA ASN A 770 -37.26 -8.41 27.81
C ASN A 770 -36.99 -6.91 28.00
N SER A 771 -37.89 -6.05 27.50
CA SER A 771 -37.75 -4.59 27.62
C SER A 771 -39.09 -3.91 27.83
N VAL A 772 -39.06 -2.77 28.52
CA VAL A 772 -40.20 -1.87 28.69
C VAL A 772 -39.75 -0.44 28.51
N SER A 773 -40.57 0.40 27.89
CA SER A 773 -40.32 1.84 27.72
C SER A 773 -41.63 2.61 27.86
N PHE A 774 -41.59 3.74 28.55
CA PHE A 774 -42.67 4.73 28.48
C PHE A 774 -42.55 5.58 27.21
N SER A 775 -43.68 6.10 26.75
CA SER A 775 -43.73 7.18 25.77
C SER A 775 -43.29 8.51 26.41
N PRO A 776 -42.81 9.49 25.61
CA PRO A 776 -42.33 10.78 26.14
C PRO A 776 -43.38 11.57 26.91
N GLU A 777 -44.66 11.40 26.57
CA GLU A 777 -45.79 12.00 27.29
C GLU A 777 -46.29 11.18 28.48
N GLY A 778 -45.72 9.99 28.72
CA GLY A 778 -46.03 9.12 29.88
C GLY A 778 -47.36 8.37 29.78
N LYS A 779 -48.13 8.54 28.69
CA LYS A 779 -49.47 7.96 28.53
C LYS A 779 -49.46 6.53 28.02
N THR A 780 -48.41 6.13 27.31
CA THR A 780 -48.30 4.84 26.65
C THR A 780 -47.08 4.08 27.15
N ILE A 781 -47.19 2.77 27.28
CA ILE A 781 -46.09 1.86 27.62
C ILE A 781 -45.95 0.86 26.48
N ALA A 782 -44.71 0.65 26.00
CA ALA A 782 -44.37 -0.42 25.08
C ALA A 782 -43.58 -1.51 25.80
N SER A 783 -43.98 -2.77 25.62
CA SER A 783 -43.29 -3.94 26.17
C SER A 783 -42.86 -4.89 25.06
N ALA A 784 -41.59 -5.32 25.09
CA ALA A 784 -41.00 -6.24 24.12
C ALA A 784 -40.93 -7.66 24.70
N GLY A 785 -41.52 -8.64 24.00
CA GLY A 785 -41.63 -10.02 24.45
C GLY A 785 -40.73 -11.01 23.72
N SER A 786 -40.37 -12.08 24.42
CA SER A 786 -39.74 -13.28 23.82
C SER A 786 -40.71 -14.04 22.89
N ASP A 787 -42.00 -13.70 22.93
CA ASP A 787 -43.04 -14.19 22.02
C ASP A 787 -42.98 -13.56 20.62
N GLY A 788 -41.98 -12.71 20.34
CA GLY A 788 -41.79 -12.06 19.05
C GLY A 788 -42.69 -10.84 18.82
N THR A 789 -43.38 -10.36 19.86
CA THR A 789 -44.29 -9.22 19.77
C THR A 789 -43.83 -8.03 20.60
N VAL A 790 -44.25 -6.84 20.17
CA VAL A 790 -44.28 -5.65 21.03
C VAL A 790 -45.74 -5.38 21.39
N ARG A 791 -46.06 -5.14 22.65
CA ARG A 791 -47.40 -4.78 23.10
C ARG A 791 -47.42 -3.34 23.60
N LEU A 792 -48.49 -2.62 23.25
CA LEU A 792 -48.74 -1.26 23.69
C LEU A 792 -49.85 -1.26 24.72
N TRP A 793 -49.69 -0.47 25.76
CA TRP A 793 -50.60 -0.34 26.89
C TRP A 793 -50.78 1.14 27.20
N GLN A 794 -51.94 1.55 27.71
CA GLN A 794 -52.02 2.84 28.39
C GLN A 794 -51.38 2.73 29.78
N ALA A 795 -51.04 3.88 30.37
CA ALA A 795 -50.47 3.97 31.71
C ALA A 795 -51.38 3.41 32.82
N ASP A 796 -52.69 3.32 32.60
CA ASP A 796 -53.65 2.66 33.51
C ASP A 796 -53.64 1.11 33.40
N GLY A 797 -52.93 0.59 32.40
CA GLY A 797 -52.76 -0.82 32.11
C GLY A 797 -53.73 -1.40 31.07
N THR A 798 -54.56 -0.58 30.45
CA THR A 798 -55.43 -1.03 29.35
C THR A 798 -54.59 -1.42 28.11
N PRO A 799 -54.80 -2.60 27.51
CA PRO A 799 -54.08 -3.00 26.30
C PRO A 799 -54.58 -2.19 25.08
N LEU A 800 -53.64 -1.61 24.33
CA LEU A 800 -53.92 -0.80 23.14
C LEU A 800 -53.74 -1.58 21.84
N ALA A 801 -52.55 -2.15 21.63
CA ALA A 801 -52.19 -2.80 20.37
C ALA A 801 -51.14 -3.91 20.57
N THR A 802 -51.07 -4.85 19.63
CA THR A 802 -50.00 -5.87 19.58
C THR A 802 -49.33 -5.81 18.22
N LEU A 803 -48.06 -5.42 18.20
CA LEU A 803 -47.24 -5.26 17.02
C LEU A 803 -46.62 -6.62 16.67
N LYS A 804 -47.12 -7.23 15.59
CA LYS A 804 -46.65 -8.52 15.08
C LYS A 804 -45.81 -8.29 13.83
N GLY A 805 -44.62 -8.88 13.78
CA GLY A 805 -43.77 -8.80 12.59
C GLY A 805 -42.36 -9.34 12.76
N HIS A 806 -41.81 -9.33 13.97
CA HIS A 806 -40.54 -10.01 14.24
C HIS A 806 -40.69 -11.53 14.19
N SER A 807 -39.69 -12.23 13.66
CA SER A 807 -39.68 -13.69 13.57
C SER A 807 -38.95 -14.37 14.74
N GLY A 808 -38.41 -13.57 15.67
CA GLY A 808 -37.74 -14.05 16.87
C GLY A 808 -37.97 -13.11 18.06
N ALA A 809 -37.38 -13.44 19.21
CA ALA A 809 -37.54 -12.71 20.46
C ALA A 809 -37.19 -11.22 20.29
N VAL A 810 -38.08 -10.32 20.75
CA VAL A 810 -37.81 -8.89 20.75
C VAL A 810 -37.04 -8.55 22.02
N TRP A 811 -35.84 -7.99 21.87
CA TRP A 811 -34.92 -7.73 22.99
C TRP A 811 -35.09 -6.34 23.59
N SER A 812 -35.32 -5.33 22.74
CA SER A 812 -35.41 -3.94 23.18
C SER A 812 -36.46 -3.18 22.39
N VAL A 813 -37.07 -2.20 23.06
CA VAL A 813 -38.02 -1.25 22.48
C VAL A 813 -37.70 0.14 23.01
N SER A 814 -37.81 1.16 22.15
CA SER A 814 -37.60 2.56 22.50
C SER A 814 -38.63 3.43 21.79
N PHE A 815 -39.15 4.44 22.48
CA PHE A 815 -39.92 5.52 21.86
C PHE A 815 -39.00 6.60 21.30
N SER A 816 -39.45 7.25 20.22
CA SER A 816 -38.92 8.52 19.72
C SER A 816 -39.35 9.66 20.65
N PRO A 817 -38.48 10.65 20.93
CA PRO A 817 -38.82 11.81 21.77
C PRO A 817 -39.94 12.71 21.21
N GLU A 818 -40.07 12.82 19.88
CA GLU A 818 -40.91 13.86 19.24
C GLU A 818 -42.02 13.27 18.34
N ASN A 819 -41.77 12.14 17.65
CA ASN A 819 -42.57 11.72 16.49
C ASN A 819 -43.53 10.55 16.73
N ASN A 820 -43.76 10.17 17.99
CA ASN A 820 -44.60 9.04 18.37
C ASN A 820 -44.25 7.73 17.63
N THR A 821 -43.01 7.61 17.16
CA THR A 821 -42.45 6.42 16.53
C THR A 821 -41.88 5.49 17.58
N ILE A 822 -42.03 4.19 17.37
CA ILE A 822 -41.47 3.12 18.20
C ILE A 822 -40.43 2.38 17.38
N ALA A 823 -39.25 2.17 17.92
CA ALA A 823 -38.26 1.26 17.36
C ALA A 823 -38.19 -0.01 18.19
N SER A 824 -38.23 -1.17 17.53
CA SER A 824 -38.06 -2.48 18.16
C SER A 824 -36.96 -3.27 17.47
N VAL A 825 -36.23 -4.06 18.26
CA VAL A 825 -35.11 -4.88 17.78
C VAL A 825 -35.22 -6.31 18.28
N SER A 826 -34.82 -7.26 17.45
CA SER A 826 -35.06 -8.68 17.67
C SER A 826 -33.85 -9.56 17.39
N SER A 827 -33.94 -10.79 17.89
CA SER A 827 -33.02 -11.88 17.56
C SER A 827 -32.98 -12.20 16.06
N ASP A 828 -33.99 -11.80 15.29
CA ASP A 828 -34.06 -11.94 13.82
C ASP A 828 -33.05 -11.05 13.05
N GLY A 829 -32.32 -10.17 13.76
CA GLY A 829 -31.32 -9.29 13.17
C GLY A 829 -31.89 -7.98 12.59
N MET A 830 -33.19 -7.73 12.78
CA MET A 830 -33.90 -6.59 12.19
C MET A 830 -34.18 -5.50 13.23
N VAL A 831 -34.15 -4.25 12.77
CA VAL A 831 -34.78 -3.12 13.47
C VAL A 831 -36.10 -2.81 12.76
N ARG A 832 -37.20 -2.71 13.49
CA ARG A 832 -38.50 -2.34 12.93
C ARG A 832 -38.97 -1.03 13.54
N LEU A 833 -39.54 -0.18 12.70
CA LEU A 833 -40.15 1.09 13.09
C LEU A 833 -41.66 0.97 12.97
N TRP A 834 -42.36 1.54 13.95
CA TRP A 834 -43.81 1.53 14.05
C TRP A 834 -44.29 2.91 14.46
N GLN A 835 -45.51 3.28 14.09
CA GLN A 835 -46.19 4.37 14.78
C GLN A 835 -46.75 3.86 16.12
N ALA A 836 -47.03 4.79 17.04
CA ALA A 836 -47.63 4.46 18.33
C ALA A 836 -49.06 3.92 18.24
N ASP A 837 -49.75 4.05 17.10
CA ASP A 837 -51.01 3.34 16.84
C ASP A 837 -50.81 1.86 16.45
N GLY A 838 -49.55 1.48 16.24
CA GLY A 838 -49.10 0.14 15.88
C GLY A 838 -48.95 -0.13 14.38
N THR A 839 -49.13 0.89 13.53
CA THR A 839 -48.88 0.74 12.10
C THR A 839 -47.37 0.54 11.81
N PRO A 840 -46.98 -0.45 10.99
CA PRO A 840 -45.59 -0.65 10.63
C PRO A 840 -45.11 0.44 9.65
N LEU A 841 -43.99 1.09 9.96
CA LEU A 841 -43.40 2.15 9.14
C LEU A 841 -42.28 1.65 8.23
N ALA A 842 -41.27 1.01 8.83
CA ALA A 842 -40.08 0.58 8.10
C ALA A 842 -39.42 -0.63 8.75
N THR A 843 -38.62 -1.36 7.97
CA THR A 843 -37.74 -2.43 8.46
C THR A 843 -36.32 -2.14 7.99
N LEU A 844 -35.42 -1.94 8.94
CA LEU A 844 -34.03 -1.60 8.69
C LEU A 844 -33.20 -2.90 8.73
N LYS A 845 -32.54 -3.20 7.62
CA LYS A 845 -31.75 -4.43 7.45
C LYS A 845 -30.28 -4.06 7.40
N GLY A 846 -29.45 -4.78 8.17
CA GLY A 846 -28.00 -4.60 8.06
C GLY A 846 -27.15 -5.40 9.04
N HIS A 847 -27.63 -5.63 10.27
CA HIS A 847 -26.88 -6.45 11.23
C HIS A 847 -26.77 -7.90 10.75
N SER A 848 -25.61 -8.53 10.96
CA SER A 848 -25.35 -9.93 10.59
C SER A 848 -25.70 -10.93 11.71
N GLY A 849 -26.24 -10.45 12.83
CA GLY A 849 -26.70 -11.24 13.96
C GLY A 849 -27.78 -10.53 14.75
N SER A 850 -28.22 -11.14 15.87
CA SER A 850 -29.27 -10.58 16.73
C SER A 850 -28.98 -9.16 17.19
N VAL A 851 -30.00 -8.30 17.18
CA VAL A 851 -29.91 -6.92 17.65
C VAL A 851 -30.47 -6.84 19.07
N ASN A 852 -29.64 -6.39 20.00
CA ASN A 852 -29.89 -6.53 21.43
C ASN A 852 -30.48 -5.26 22.07
N SER A 853 -30.18 -4.09 21.52
CA SER A 853 -30.62 -2.80 22.08
C SER A 853 -30.82 -1.76 20.99
N VAL A 854 -31.73 -0.83 21.24
CA VAL A 854 -32.03 0.32 20.37
C VAL A 854 -32.23 1.57 21.20
N SER A 855 -31.77 2.72 20.70
CA SER A 855 -31.93 4.02 21.35
C SER A 855 -32.09 5.11 20.29
N PHE A 856 -33.06 6.00 20.48
CA PHE A 856 -33.19 7.21 19.67
C PHE A 856 -32.21 8.28 20.14
N SER A 857 -31.75 9.12 19.21
CA SER A 857 -31.06 10.35 19.56
C SER A 857 -32.04 11.34 20.22
N PRO A 858 -31.55 12.28 21.05
CA PRO A 858 -32.40 13.25 21.74
C PRO A 858 -33.26 14.09 20.79
N GLU A 859 -32.76 14.43 19.61
CA GLU A 859 -33.53 15.14 18.58
C GLU A 859 -34.51 14.24 17.79
N GLY A 860 -34.52 12.93 18.04
CA GLY A 860 -35.43 11.97 17.43
C GLY A 860 -35.17 11.65 15.95
N LYS A 861 -34.08 12.16 15.36
CA LYS A 861 -33.77 11.99 13.92
C LYS A 861 -32.87 10.79 13.62
N THR A 862 -32.11 10.32 14.61
CA THR A 862 -31.16 9.21 14.45
C THR A 862 -31.52 8.07 15.41
N ILE A 863 -31.31 6.83 14.98
CA ILE A 863 -31.44 5.63 15.82
C ILE A 863 -30.07 4.97 15.91
N ALA A 864 -29.66 4.56 17.11
CA ALA A 864 -28.52 3.68 17.31
C ALA A 864 -29.00 2.27 17.69
N SER A 865 -28.45 1.24 17.03
CA SER A 865 -28.72 -0.16 17.35
C SER A 865 -27.43 -0.91 17.69
N ALA A 866 -27.49 -1.78 18.70
CA ALA A 866 -26.37 -2.61 19.15
C ALA A 866 -26.56 -4.07 18.69
N GLY A 867 -25.59 -4.59 17.96
CA GLY A 867 -25.64 -5.94 17.39
C GLY A 867 -24.76 -6.97 18.13
N SER A 868 -25.18 -8.23 18.04
CA SER A 868 -24.33 -9.39 18.37
C SER A 868 -23.18 -9.59 17.38
N ASP A 869 -23.20 -8.87 16.25
CA ASP A 869 -22.10 -8.79 15.27
C ASP A 869 -20.93 -7.91 15.73
N GLY A 870 -21.00 -7.33 16.94
CA GLY A 870 -19.95 -6.47 17.50
C GLY A 870 -20.00 -5.03 17.00
N THR A 871 -21.08 -4.63 16.32
CA THR A 871 -21.21 -3.28 15.76
C THR A 871 -22.31 -2.48 16.46
N VAL A 872 -22.12 -1.15 16.48
CA VAL A 872 -23.22 -0.21 16.70
C VAL A 872 -23.54 0.44 15.37
N ARG A 873 -24.80 0.44 14.93
CA ARG A 873 -25.22 1.04 13.66
C ARG A 873 -26.10 2.25 13.90
N LEU A 874 -25.88 3.29 13.10
CA LEU A 874 -26.69 4.50 13.10
C LEU A 874 -27.64 4.48 11.91
N TRP A 875 -28.88 4.86 12.13
CA TRP A 875 -29.96 4.84 11.13
C TRP A 875 -30.73 6.14 11.15
N GLN A 876 -31.38 6.45 10.04
CA GLN A 876 -32.36 7.51 9.98
C GLN A 876 -33.66 7.06 10.64
N ALA A 877 -34.25 7.93 11.47
CA ALA A 877 -35.44 7.60 12.25
C ALA A 877 -36.73 7.48 11.42
N ASP A 878 -36.80 8.02 10.21
CA ASP A 878 -37.95 7.86 9.31
C ASP A 878 -37.92 6.55 8.49
N GLY A 879 -36.78 5.84 8.50
CA GLY A 879 -36.60 4.57 7.79
C GLY A 879 -36.57 4.65 6.27
N SER A 880 -36.50 5.84 5.68
CA SER A 880 -36.58 6.07 4.22
C SER A 880 -35.45 5.40 3.43
N ASN A 881 -34.25 5.31 4.00
CA ASN A 881 -33.05 4.81 3.31
C ASN A 881 -32.84 3.28 3.47
N GLY A 882 -33.49 2.64 4.45
CA GLY A 882 -33.41 1.19 4.76
C GLY A 882 -32.01 0.63 5.12
N THR A 883 -30.96 1.43 4.97
CA THR A 883 -29.54 1.10 5.15
C THR A 883 -28.94 1.92 6.29
N PRO A 884 -27.89 1.42 6.97
CA PRO A 884 -27.26 2.18 8.04
C PRO A 884 -26.53 3.42 7.48
N LEU A 885 -26.72 4.57 8.13
CA LEU A 885 -26.00 5.81 7.86
C LEU A 885 -24.51 5.64 8.15
N ALA A 886 -24.20 4.98 9.26
CA ALA A 886 -22.85 4.66 9.68
C ALA A 886 -22.81 3.37 10.51
N THR A 887 -21.65 2.72 10.51
CA THR A 887 -21.35 1.57 11.37
C THR A 887 -20.15 1.94 12.25
N LEU A 888 -20.33 1.87 13.56
CA LEU A 888 -19.29 2.07 14.56
C LEU A 888 -18.70 0.70 14.90
N GLU A 889 -17.51 0.45 14.38
CA GLU A 889 -16.75 -0.78 14.60
C GLU A 889 -15.71 -0.55 15.69
N GLY A 890 -15.42 -1.58 16.48
CA GLY A 890 -14.42 -1.49 17.55
C GLY A 890 -14.66 -2.40 18.76
N HIS A 891 -15.79 -3.09 18.84
CA HIS A 891 -15.97 -4.17 19.81
C HIS A 891 -15.57 -5.51 19.17
N SER A 892 -14.71 -6.29 19.83
CA SER A 892 -14.38 -7.66 19.40
C SER A 892 -15.34 -8.72 19.97
N GLY A 893 -16.59 -8.36 20.24
CA GLY A 893 -17.61 -9.27 20.78
C GLY A 893 -18.99 -8.60 20.82
N LYS A 894 -20.01 -9.34 21.28
CA LYS A 894 -21.41 -8.89 21.28
C LYS A 894 -21.60 -7.58 22.05
N VAL A 895 -22.37 -6.67 21.46
CA VAL A 895 -22.80 -5.42 22.10
C VAL A 895 -24.22 -5.61 22.62
N TRP A 896 -24.42 -5.41 23.92
CA TRP A 896 -25.71 -5.70 24.58
C TRP A 896 -26.60 -4.47 24.72
N SER A 897 -26.00 -3.29 24.91
CA SER A 897 -26.73 -2.05 25.13
C SER A 897 -26.08 -0.88 24.44
N VAL A 898 -26.90 0.07 24.00
CA VAL A 898 -26.49 1.35 23.43
C VAL A 898 -27.37 2.46 23.98
N SER A 899 -26.78 3.62 24.27
CA SER A 899 -27.49 4.80 24.78
C SER A 899 -26.82 6.07 24.27
N PHE A 900 -27.63 7.03 23.79
CA PHE A 900 -27.17 8.38 23.49
C PHE A 900 -27.03 9.21 24.77
N SER A 901 -26.06 10.14 24.77
CA SER A 901 -26.01 11.21 25.76
C SER A 901 -27.16 12.21 25.54
N PRO A 902 -27.59 12.96 26.57
CA PRO A 902 -28.72 13.89 26.47
C PRO A 902 -28.51 14.98 25.42
N GLU A 903 -27.27 15.38 25.17
CA GLU A 903 -26.92 16.35 24.13
C GLU A 903 -26.69 15.73 22.73
N GLY A 904 -26.77 14.40 22.61
CA GLY A 904 -26.61 13.66 21.34
C GLY A 904 -25.17 13.61 20.81
N LYS A 905 -24.20 14.10 21.57
CA LYS A 905 -22.78 14.19 21.18
C LYS A 905 -21.96 12.95 21.55
N THR A 906 -22.48 12.05 22.38
CA THR A 906 -21.78 10.83 22.78
C THR A 906 -22.71 9.64 22.69
N ILE A 907 -22.18 8.48 22.30
CA ILE A 907 -22.88 7.19 22.43
C ILE A 907 -22.10 6.33 23.40
N ALA A 908 -22.77 5.69 24.34
CA ALA A 908 -22.20 4.63 25.17
C ALA A 908 -22.67 3.28 24.66
N SER A 909 -21.77 2.29 24.69
CA SER A 909 -22.08 0.92 24.25
C SER A 909 -21.45 -0.12 25.17
N ALA A 910 -22.24 -1.11 25.59
CA ALA A 910 -21.87 -2.10 26.59
C ALA A 910 -21.48 -3.45 25.96
N ARG A 911 -20.40 -4.07 26.48
CA ARG A 911 -19.79 -5.28 25.91
C ARG A 911 -19.79 -6.49 26.86
N ASP A 912 -19.66 -7.67 26.26
CA ASP A 912 -19.48 -8.98 26.91
C ASP A 912 -18.33 -9.11 27.92
N ASN A 913 -17.25 -8.34 27.78
CA ASN A 913 -16.02 -8.49 28.58
C ASN A 913 -15.95 -7.52 29.77
N GLY A 914 -17.05 -6.85 30.13
CA GLY A 914 -17.09 -5.93 31.26
C GLY A 914 -16.70 -4.48 30.94
N THR A 915 -16.55 -4.12 29.66
CA THR A 915 -16.22 -2.75 29.26
C THR A 915 -17.41 -2.02 28.66
N VAL A 916 -17.50 -0.71 28.94
CA VAL A 916 -18.35 0.22 28.18
C VAL A 916 -17.44 1.09 27.31
N LYS A 917 -17.79 1.25 26.04
CA LYS A 917 -17.05 2.10 25.09
C LYS A 917 -17.87 3.36 24.79
N LEU A 918 -17.22 4.51 24.85
CA LEU A 918 -17.79 5.80 24.49
C LEU A 918 -17.37 6.19 23.08
N TRP A 919 -18.34 6.66 22.29
CA TRP A 919 -18.14 7.12 20.92
C TRP A 919 -18.43 8.61 20.87
N ASN A 920 -17.40 9.40 20.57
CA ASN A 920 -17.52 10.85 20.43
C ASN A 920 -18.11 11.22 19.06
N LEU A 921 -19.20 11.97 19.08
CA LEU A 921 -19.91 12.58 17.95
C LEU A 921 -19.91 14.13 18.06
N ASP A 922 -19.07 14.71 18.92
CA ASP A 922 -18.86 16.15 18.98
C ASP A 922 -17.92 16.61 17.85
N SER A 923 -18.52 17.22 16.84
CA SER A 923 -17.82 17.83 15.71
C SER A 923 -16.75 18.84 16.16
N ASP A 924 -16.96 19.64 17.22
CA ASP A 924 -16.00 20.66 17.65
C ASP A 924 -14.74 20.04 18.23
N ASP A 925 -14.92 18.97 18.98
CA ASP A 925 -13.80 18.24 19.55
C ASP A 925 -13.03 17.49 18.45
N LEU A 926 -13.73 16.82 17.53
CA LEU A 926 -13.12 16.12 16.40
C LEU A 926 -12.31 17.05 15.49
N ILE A 927 -12.84 18.23 15.17
CA ILE A 927 -12.11 19.23 14.37
C ILE A 927 -10.86 19.70 15.12
N ARG A 928 -10.97 20.02 16.42
CA ARG A 928 -9.81 20.46 17.22
C ARG A 928 -8.73 19.38 17.31
N GLN A 929 -9.12 18.11 17.48
CA GLN A 929 -8.19 16.98 17.47
C GLN A 929 -7.50 16.83 16.10
N GLY A 930 -8.27 16.88 15.01
CA GLY A 930 -7.74 16.79 13.65
C GLY A 930 -6.78 17.93 13.29
N CYS A 931 -7.16 19.19 13.59
CA CYS A 931 -6.29 20.35 13.38
C CYS A 931 -4.98 20.25 14.18
N ARG A 932 -5.04 19.77 15.44
CA ARG A 932 -3.84 19.54 16.26
C ARG A 932 -2.95 18.46 15.64
N TRP A 933 -3.54 17.41 15.09
CA TRP A 933 -2.81 16.32 14.44
C TRP A 933 -2.07 16.77 13.18
N LEU A 934 -2.67 17.66 12.38
CA LEU A 934 -2.08 18.15 11.12
C LEU A 934 -0.98 19.20 11.31
N LYS A 935 -0.82 19.77 12.50
CA LYS A 935 0.07 20.91 12.75
C LYS A 935 1.50 20.71 12.20
N ASP A 936 2.15 19.63 12.60
CA ASP A 936 3.56 19.38 12.23
C ASP A 936 3.69 19.03 10.74
N TYR A 937 2.68 18.37 10.17
CA TYR A 937 2.60 18.08 8.74
C TYR A 937 2.51 19.36 7.92
N LEU A 938 1.58 20.28 8.26
CA LEU A 938 1.38 21.52 7.50
C LEU A 938 2.60 22.44 7.57
N VAL A 939 3.29 22.50 8.72
CA VAL A 939 4.53 23.28 8.85
C VAL A 939 5.62 22.79 7.90
N ASN A 940 5.72 21.49 7.69
CA ASN A 940 6.74 20.89 6.83
C ASN A 940 6.32 20.76 5.35
N ASN A 941 5.04 20.97 5.04
CA ASN A 941 4.48 20.85 3.70
C ASN A 941 3.74 22.13 3.29
N PRO A 942 4.47 23.21 2.90
CA PRO A 942 3.89 24.51 2.56
C PRO A 942 2.76 24.48 1.53
N GLN A 943 2.83 23.57 0.55
CA GLN A 943 1.76 23.44 -0.46
C GLN A 943 0.43 23.03 0.19
N SER A 944 0.45 22.04 1.09
CA SER A 944 -0.74 21.64 1.83
C SER A 944 -1.20 22.70 2.83
N LEU A 945 -0.26 23.53 3.35
CA LEU A 945 -0.62 24.67 4.19
C LEU A 945 -1.35 25.76 3.38
N GLU A 946 -1.00 25.97 2.11
CA GLU A 946 -1.73 26.87 1.20
C GLU A 946 -3.15 26.39 0.98
N ASP A 947 -3.33 25.11 0.62
CA ASP A 947 -4.66 24.52 0.47
C ASP A 947 -5.49 24.65 1.77
N ALA A 948 -4.84 24.46 2.93
CA ALA A 948 -5.47 24.63 4.24
C ALA A 948 -5.81 26.09 4.58
N LEU A 949 -5.06 27.08 4.10
CA LEU A 949 -5.38 28.50 4.29
C LEU A 949 -6.71 28.87 3.62
N ASP A 950 -6.98 28.28 2.46
CA ASP A 950 -8.22 28.51 1.71
C ASP A 950 -9.40 27.74 2.31
N ASN A 951 -9.20 26.45 2.64
CA ASN A 951 -10.30 25.53 2.94
C ASN A 951 -10.46 25.19 4.44
N LEU A 952 -9.44 25.40 5.27
CA LEU A 952 -9.37 24.96 6.68
C LEU A 952 -9.09 26.10 7.68
N LYS A 953 -9.75 27.25 7.50
CA LYS A 953 -9.62 28.41 8.41
C LYS A 953 -9.87 28.08 9.88
N VAL A 954 -10.70 27.07 10.16
CA VAL A 954 -10.98 26.58 11.53
C VAL A 954 -9.72 26.10 12.27
N CYS A 955 -8.70 25.63 11.54
CA CYS A 955 -7.43 25.18 12.10
C CYS A 955 -6.44 26.32 12.39
N GLN A 956 -6.81 27.58 12.09
CA GLN A 956 -5.93 28.76 12.19
C GLN A 956 -4.56 28.57 11.49
N PRO A 957 -4.53 28.10 10.22
CA PRO A 957 -3.29 27.82 9.49
C PRO A 957 -2.38 29.06 9.33
N GLU A 958 -2.95 30.27 9.36
CA GLU A 958 -2.24 31.56 9.35
C GLU A 958 -1.15 31.63 10.44
N LYS A 959 -1.41 31.05 11.63
CA LYS A 959 -0.45 31.02 12.73
C LYS A 959 0.75 30.10 12.47
N LEU A 960 0.66 29.23 11.46
CA LEU A 960 1.72 28.29 11.09
C LEU A 960 2.65 28.83 10.00
N GLN A 961 2.26 29.89 9.28
CA GLN A 961 3.04 30.47 8.17
C GLN A 961 4.48 30.82 8.57
N PRO A 962 4.76 31.49 9.71
CA PRO A 962 6.13 31.83 10.09
C PRO A 962 7.03 30.61 10.34
N LEU A 963 6.44 29.52 10.86
CA LEU A 963 7.13 28.25 11.08
C LEU A 963 7.40 27.56 9.74
N ALA A 964 6.41 27.55 8.84
CA ALA A 964 6.50 26.92 7.52
C ALA A 964 7.40 27.66 6.52
N ALA A 965 7.68 28.95 6.74
CA ALA A 965 8.57 29.74 5.90
C ALA A 965 9.95 29.08 5.72
N HIS A 966 10.49 28.44 6.76
CA HIS A 966 11.76 27.72 6.67
C HIS A 966 11.70 26.52 5.70
N ALA A 967 10.55 25.88 5.55
CA ALA A 967 10.34 24.83 4.55
C ALA A 967 10.33 25.39 3.13
N LEU A 968 9.74 26.56 2.90
CA LEU A 968 9.79 27.26 1.60
C LEU A 968 11.22 27.65 1.20
N VAL A 969 12.04 28.17 2.14
CA VAL A 969 13.46 28.44 1.88
C VAL A 969 14.17 27.18 1.36
N ARG A 970 13.92 26.02 1.97
CA ARG A 970 14.54 24.77 1.54
C ARG A 970 14.05 24.29 0.18
N GLN A 971 12.76 24.47 -0.13
CA GLN A 971 12.24 24.21 -1.47
C GLN A 971 12.96 25.09 -2.50
N GLY A 972 13.15 26.38 -2.20
CA GLY A 972 13.95 27.29 -3.02
C GLY A 972 15.38 26.78 -3.23
N GLU A 973 16.08 26.39 -2.17
CA GLU A 973 17.44 25.82 -2.26
C GLU A 973 17.52 24.51 -3.07
N ASN A 974 16.45 23.72 -3.11
CA ASN A 974 16.39 22.53 -3.96
C ASN A 974 16.18 22.89 -5.43
N TRP A 975 15.36 23.90 -5.74
CA TRP A 975 15.26 24.44 -7.10
C TRP A 975 16.57 25.04 -7.59
N VAL A 976 17.32 25.71 -6.69
CA VAL A 976 18.68 26.17 -7.01
C VAL A 976 19.57 25.02 -7.46
N LYS A 977 19.56 23.89 -6.73
CA LYS A 977 20.34 22.70 -7.11
C LYS A 977 19.87 22.07 -8.43
N ALA A 978 18.58 22.20 -8.76
CA ALA A 978 18.04 21.75 -10.04
C ALA A 978 18.40 22.68 -11.21
N GLY A 979 18.94 23.88 -10.93
CA GLY A 979 19.25 24.89 -11.94
C GLY A 979 18.05 25.74 -12.35
N ASN A 980 17.00 25.78 -11.53
CA ASN A 980 15.76 26.51 -11.78
C ASN A 980 15.76 27.80 -10.96
N PHE A 981 16.06 28.92 -11.61
CA PHE A 981 16.23 30.22 -10.95
C PHE A 981 14.89 30.85 -10.54
N GLU A 982 13.92 30.91 -11.45
CA GLU A 982 12.64 31.60 -11.23
C GLU A 982 11.85 30.94 -10.09
N GLU A 983 11.73 29.61 -10.13
CA GLU A 983 11.04 28.84 -9.09
C GLU A 983 11.75 28.93 -7.73
N ALA A 984 13.08 29.09 -7.72
CA ALA A 984 13.82 29.31 -6.48
C ALA A 984 13.51 30.69 -5.87
N VAL A 985 13.53 31.75 -6.69
CA VAL A 985 13.20 33.12 -6.27
C VAL A 985 11.77 33.20 -5.74
N ASP A 986 10.80 32.61 -6.44
CA ASP A 986 9.41 32.59 -6.00
C ASP A 986 9.25 31.96 -4.61
N LYS A 987 9.92 30.82 -4.37
CA LYS A 987 9.88 30.17 -3.05
C LYS A 987 10.57 31.00 -1.97
N PHE A 988 11.66 31.69 -2.29
CA PHE A 988 12.35 32.58 -1.36
C PHE A 988 11.53 33.82 -1.00
N HIS A 989 10.90 34.48 -1.99
CA HIS A 989 9.99 35.60 -1.75
C HIS A 989 8.80 35.19 -0.89
N LYS A 990 8.15 34.06 -1.22
CA LYS A 990 7.04 33.54 -0.43
C LYS A 990 7.44 33.21 1.02
N ALA A 991 8.66 32.70 1.22
CA ALA A 991 9.17 32.46 2.56
C ALA A 991 9.30 33.76 3.38
N MET A 992 9.79 34.84 2.76
CA MET A 992 9.90 36.15 3.41
C MET A 992 8.54 36.81 3.66
N GLU A 993 7.57 36.60 2.78
CA GLU A 993 6.17 37.00 3.00
C GLU A 993 5.59 36.32 4.25
N TRP A 994 5.80 35.01 4.37
CA TRP A 994 5.29 34.22 5.49
C TRP A 994 6.06 34.45 6.80
N ASN A 995 7.32 34.85 6.72
CA ASN A 995 8.13 35.21 7.87
C ASN A 995 9.01 36.43 7.56
N PRO A 996 8.53 37.64 7.91
CA PRO A 996 9.27 38.89 7.70
C PRO A 996 10.60 38.98 8.45
N ASN A 997 10.89 38.08 9.40
CA ASN A 997 12.17 38.07 10.12
C ASN A 997 13.31 37.39 9.34
N LEU A 998 13.02 36.74 8.21
CA LEU A 998 14.06 36.14 7.37
C LEU A 998 14.86 37.24 6.65
N GLN A 999 16.16 37.31 6.91
CA GLN A 999 17.05 38.32 6.33
C GLN A 999 18.01 37.71 5.30
N PHE A 1000 17.61 37.71 4.02
CA PHE A 1000 18.51 37.44 2.90
C PHE A 1000 17.96 38.05 1.60
N ASN A 1001 18.81 38.27 0.59
CA ASN A 1001 18.37 38.66 -0.74
C ASN A 1001 18.05 37.40 -1.57
N ALA A 1002 16.81 37.30 -2.06
CA ALA A 1002 16.29 36.10 -2.72
C ALA A 1002 17.01 35.82 -4.04
N GLU A 1003 17.20 36.85 -4.88
CA GLU A 1003 17.84 36.74 -6.19
C GLU A 1003 19.31 36.34 -6.06
N LYS A 1004 20.04 36.97 -5.12
CA LYS A 1004 21.42 36.63 -4.78
C LYS A 1004 21.53 35.18 -4.31
N LYS A 1005 20.62 34.73 -3.44
CA LYS A 1005 20.59 33.36 -2.93
C LYS A 1005 20.24 32.35 -4.03
N ALA A 1006 19.45 32.73 -5.03
CA ALA A 1006 19.08 31.91 -6.19
C ALA A 1006 20.13 31.92 -7.33
N ALA A 1007 21.01 32.90 -7.38
CA ALA A 1007 22.02 33.07 -8.44
C ALA A 1007 22.84 31.82 -8.81
N PRO A 1008 23.21 30.90 -7.89
CA PRO A 1008 23.88 29.65 -8.26
C PRO A 1008 23.08 28.76 -9.24
N ALA A 1009 21.75 28.90 -9.29
CA ALA A 1009 20.90 28.16 -10.22
C ALA A 1009 21.22 28.51 -11.69
N LEU A 1010 21.46 29.80 -11.96
CA LEU A 1010 21.82 30.30 -13.29
C LEU A 1010 23.19 29.76 -13.74
N VAL A 1011 24.12 29.53 -12.82
CA VAL A 1011 25.39 28.86 -13.13
C VAL A 1011 25.15 27.42 -13.57
N ILE A 1012 24.30 26.69 -12.87
CA ILE A 1012 23.96 25.29 -13.22
C ILE A 1012 23.26 25.24 -14.58
N GLU A 1013 22.28 26.12 -14.81
CA GLU A 1013 21.58 26.24 -16.09
C GLU A 1013 22.55 26.60 -17.22
N GLY A 1014 23.42 27.59 -17.00
CA GLY A 1014 24.45 28.01 -17.95
C GLY A 1014 25.40 26.88 -18.33
N ARG A 1015 25.86 26.07 -17.36
CA ARG A 1015 26.69 24.89 -17.65
C ARG A 1015 25.96 23.86 -18.50
N ARG A 1016 24.68 23.58 -18.21
CA ARG A 1016 23.88 22.65 -19.01
C ARG A 1016 23.72 23.13 -20.45
N LEU A 1017 23.36 24.40 -20.65
CA LEU A 1017 23.25 25.03 -21.97
C LEU A 1017 24.58 24.98 -22.72
N ALA A 1018 25.69 25.21 -22.03
CA ALA A 1018 27.02 25.14 -22.61
C ALA A 1018 27.34 23.72 -23.10
N ILE A 1019 27.07 22.67 -22.29
CA ILE A 1019 27.21 21.26 -22.67
C ILE A 1019 26.36 20.93 -23.92
N ASP A 1020 25.16 21.50 -24.02
CA ASP A 1020 24.27 21.39 -25.19
C ASP A 1020 24.76 22.25 -26.40
N SER A 1021 25.97 22.81 -26.32
CA SER A 1021 26.63 23.66 -27.32
C SER A 1021 25.94 25.02 -27.59
N LYS A 1022 25.09 25.49 -26.67
CA LYS A 1022 24.43 26.80 -26.71
C LYS A 1022 25.24 27.87 -25.98
N ILE A 1023 26.42 28.18 -26.51
CA ILE A 1023 27.44 29.02 -25.84
C ILE A 1023 26.89 30.43 -25.51
N THR A 1024 26.21 31.09 -26.45
CA THR A 1024 25.69 32.45 -26.22
C THR A 1024 24.66 32.49 -25.10
N GLU A 1025 23.70 31.54 -25.09
CA GLU A 1025 22.70 31.43 -24.03
C GLU A 1025 23.36 31.16 -22.67
N ALA A 1026 24.38 30.29 -22.63
CA ALA A 1026 25.15 30.00 -21.42
C ALA A 1026 25.88 31.24 -20.87
N VAL A 1027 26.54 32.00 -21.75
CA VAL A 1027 27.23 33.25 -21.38
C VAL A 1027 26.24 34.27 -20.81
N THR A 1028 25.05 34.40 -21.39
CA THR A 1028 23.99 35.26 -20.85
C THR A 1028 23.63 34.84 -19.43
N LYS A 1029 23.41 33.54 -19.17
CA LYS A 1029 23.08 33.04 -17.82
C LYS A 1029 24.20 33.25 -16.81
N PHE A 1030 25.46 33.04 -17.19
CA PHE A 1030 26.61 33.32 -16.33
C PHE A 1030 26.76 34.82 -16.00
N ASN A 1031 26.57 35.71 -16.98
CA ASN A 1031 26.58 37.15 -16.74
C ASN A 1031 25.46 37.57 -15.79
N GLN A 1032 24.26 37.02 -15.97
CA GLN A 1032 23.15 37.23 -15.03
C GLN A 1032 23.55 36.75 -13.62
N ALA A 1033 24.10 35.55 -13.47
CA ALA A 1033 24.55 35.04 -12.17
C ALA A 1033 25.55 35.98 -11.48
N LEU A 1034 26.58 36.43 -12.20
CA LEU A 1034 27.63 37.33 -11.67
C LEU A 1034 27.12 38.74 -11.35
N SER A 1035 26.09 39.23 -12.05
CA SER A 1035 25.44 40.50 -11.73
C SER A 1035 24.68 40.46 -10.40
N LEU A 1036 24.17 39.28 -10.02
CA LEU A 1036 23.46 39.05 -8.76
C LEU A 1036 24.44 38.74 -7.62
N ASP A 1037 25.48 37.94 -7.90
CA ASP A 1037 26.55 37.63 -6.96
C ASP A 1037 27.90 37.48 -7.68
N SER A 1038 28.74 38.51 -7.54
CA SER A 1038 30.08 38.56 -8.14
C SER A 1038 31.09 37.60 -7.51
N SER A 1039 30.75 36.93 -6.40
CA SER A 1039 31.63 35.95 -5.73
C SER A 1039 31.46 34.53 -6.26
N LEU A 1040 30.53 34.29 -7.20
CA LEU A 1040 30.25 32.96 -7.72
C LEU A 1040 31.39 32.43 -8.59
N ASP A 1041 31.76 31.19 -8.32
CA ASP A 1041 32.66 30.41 -9.16
C ASP A 1041 31.87 29.70 -10.27
N LEU A 1042 32.11 30.11 -11.51
CA LEU A 1042 31.43 29.52 -12.67
C LEU A 1042 31.95 28.11 -12.97
N ASN A 1043 33.15 27.74 -12.49
CA ASN A 1043 33.79 26.45 -12.73
C ASN A 1043 34.35 25.78 -11.46
N ARG A 1044 33.45 25.38 -10.56
CA ARG A 1044 33.75 24.62 -9.33
C ARG A 1044 34.59 23.34 -9.47
N ASP A 1045 34.78 22.84 -10.69
CA ASP A 1045 35.57 21.64 -10.94
C ASP A 1045 37.07 21.95 -11.07
N THR A 1046 37.45 23.24 -11.04
CA THR A 1046 38.84 23.69 -10.96
C THR A 1046 39.17 24.25 -9.58
N GLU A 1047 40.43 24.08 -9.14
CA GLU A 1047 40.91 24.71 -7.89
C GLU A 1047 41.04 26.24 -8.00
N GLU A 1048 41.02 26.78 -9.23
CA GLU A 1048 41.03 28.21 -9.52
C GLU A 1048 39.61 28.77 -9.69
N LEU A 1049 39.36 29.94 -9.10
CA LEU A 1049 38.13 30.70 -9.27
C LEU A 1049 38.06 31.26 -10.71
N ASP A 1050 37.25 30.66 -11.58
CA ASP A 1050 37.09 31.16 -12.96
C ASP A 1050 35.78 31.94 -13.10
N GLN A 1051 35.91 33.25 -13.31
CA GLN A 1051 34.80 34.18 -13.47
C GLN A 1051 34.59 34.61 -14.93
N LYS A 1052 35.35 34.07 -15.91
CA LYS A 1052 35.22 34.49 -17.31
C LYS A 1052 34.12 33.69 -18.02
N PRO A 1053 32.92 34.27 -18.25
CA PRO A 1053 31.75 33.52 -18.71
C PRO A 1053 31.97 32.81 -20.05
N GLU A 1054 32.64 33.48 -20.99
CA GLU A 1054 32.89 32.93 -22.32
C GLU A 1054 33.94 31.80 -22.31
N THR A 1055 34.94 31.89 -21.44
CA THR A 1055 35.96 30.83 -21.31
C THR A 1055 35.34 29.58 -20.71
N VAL A 1056 34.57 29.74 -19.65
CA VAL A 1056 33.87 28.65 -18.97
C VAL A 1056 32.81 28.01 -19.89
N ALA A 1057 32.01 28.81 -20.60
CA ALA A 1057 31.01 28.29 -21.55
C ALA A 1057 31.66 27.45 -22.66
N ARG A 1058 32.78 27.91 -23.24
CA ARG A 1058 33.51 27.16 -24.27
C ARG A 1058 34.12 25.87 -23.72
N ALA A 1059 34.62 25.87 -22.49
CA ALA A 1059 35.16 24.67 -21.83
C ALA A 1059 34.08 23.59 -21.62
N PHE A 1060 32.89 23.96 -21.12
CA PHE A 1060 31.78 23.02 -20.96
C PHE A 1060 31.20 22.55 -22.31
N ALA A 1061 31.15 23.42 -23.32
CA ALA A 1061 30.76 23.03 -24.67
C ALA A 1061 31.73 22.01 -25.28
N ALA A 1062 33.03 22.17 -25.05
CA ALA A 1062 34.01 21.19 -25.46
C ALA A 1062 33.81 19.82 -24.77
N ILE A 1063 33.47 19.80 -23.48
CA ILE A 1063 33.08 18.55 -22.77
C ILE A 1063 31.84 17.91 -23.40
N GLY A 1064 30.82 18.71 -23.74
CA GLY A 1064 29.62 18.25 -24.44
C GLY A 1064 29.94 17.59 -25.79
N GLN A 1065 30.85 18.19 -26.57
CA GLN A 1065 31.31 17.63 -27.84
C GLN A 1065 32.06 16.29 -27.67
N VAL A 1066 32.87 16.13 -26.62
CA VAL A 1066 33.51 14.84 -26.30
C VAL A 1066 32.47 13.77 -26.00
N ASN A 1067 31.45 14.09 -25.20
CA ASN A 1067 30.35 13.17 -24.88
C ASN A 1067 29.55 12.79 -26.13
N ARG A 1068 29.22 13.76 -26.98
CA ARG A 1068 28.59 13.53 -28.28
C ARG A 1068 29.44 12.61 -29.15
N GLY A 1069 30.74 12.86 -29.23
CA GLY A 1069 31.68 12.02 -29.99
C GLY A 1069 31.71 10.57 -29.51
N ARG A 1070 31.64 10.32 -28.19
CA ARG A 1070 31.57 8.95 -27.65
C ARG A 1070 30.30 8.22 -28.10
N ASN A 1071 29.15 8.90 -28.02
CA ASN A 1071 27.87 8.31 -28.45
C ASN A 1071 27.88 8.00 -29.95
N LEU A 1072 28.37 8.93 -30.77
CA LEU A 1072 28.49 8.74 -32.22
C LEU A 1072 29.46 7.59 -32.57
N ALA A 1073 30.59 7.48 -31.87
CA ALA A 1073 31.53 6.36 -32.07
C ALA A 1073 30.88 5.00 -31.74
N ARG A 1074 30.05 4.95 -30.68
CA ARG A 1074 29.28 3.75 -30.31
C ARG A 1074 28.25 3.38 -31.39
N GLU A 1075 27.58 4.37 -31.96
CA GLU A 1075 26.59 4.20 -33.05
C GLU A 1075 27.22 3.85 -34.41
N GLY A 1076 28.55 3.93 -34.54
CA GLY A 1076 29.27 3.65 -35.79
C GLY A 1076 29.45 4.87 -36.70
N LYS A 1077 29.04 6.07 -36.28
CA LYS A 1077 29.24 7.33 -37.01
C LYS A 1077 30.63 7.91 -36.71
N VAL A 1078 31.69 7.19 -37.10
CA VAL A 1078 33.06 7.47 -36.66
C VAL A 1078 33.60 8.82 -37.16
N GLN A 1079 33.29 9.21 -38.39
CA GLN A 1079 33.73 10.50 -38.94
C GLN A 1079 33.09 11.70 -38.22
N GLU A 1080 31.80 11.60 -37.88
CA GLU A 1080 31.13 12.60 -37.05
C GLU A 1080 31.70 12.63 -35.62
N ALA A 1081 32.08 11.47 -35.08
CA ALA A 1081 32.74 11.38 -33.78
C ALA A 1081 34.12 12.05 -33.77
N ILE A 1082 34.94 11.83 -34.79
CA ILE A 1082 36.24 12.50 -34.95
C ILE A 1082 36.05 14.01 -35.07
N ALA A 1083 35.06 14.45 -35.87
CA ALA A 1083 34.72 15.87 -36.00
C ALA A 1083 34.33 16.50 -34.66
N ALA A 1084 33.53 15.81 -33.85
CA ALA A 1084 33.14 16.27 -32.52
C ALA A 1084 34.35 16.41 -31.57
N TYR A 1085 35.29 15.45 -31.56
CA TYR A 1085 36.52 15.57 -30.76
C TYR A 1085 37.42 16.71 -31.22
N LYS A 1086 37.53 16.94 -32.54
CA LYS A 1086 38.29 18.07 -33.09
C LYS A 1086 37.65 19.41 -32.71
N GLU A 1087 36.33 19.50 -32.80
CA GLU A 1087 35.58 20.69 -32.41
C GLU A 1087 35.72 20.95 -30.90
N ALA A 1088 35.74 19.91 -30.06
CA ALA A 1088 36.03 20.06 -28.64
C ALA A 1088 37.39 20.72 -28.38
N GLN A 1089 38.45 20.26 -29.05
CA GLN A 1089 39.78 20.86 -28.92
C GLN A 1089 39.87 22.29 -29.49
N LYS A 1090 39.04 22.62 -30.50
CA LYS A 1090 38.95 23.98 -31.04
C LYS A 1090 38.24 24.94 -30.10
N LEU A 1091 37.15 24.48 -29.47
CA LEU A 1091 36.38 25.26 -28.49
C LEU A 1091 37.21 25.54 -27.24
N ALA A 1092 37.98 24.55 -26.76
CA ALA A 1092 38.84 24.68 -25.59
C ALA A 1092 40.21 24.02 -25.84
N PRO A 1093 41.21 24.78 -26.33
CA PRO A 1093 42.54 24.25 -26.65
C PRO A 1093 43.27 23.60 -25.46
N ASN A 1094 43.00 24.09 -24.25
CA ASN A 1094 43.61 23.60 -23.01
C ASN A 1094 42.81 22.47 -22.35
N LEU A 1095 41.70 22.00 -22.96
CA LEU A 1095 40.90 20.92 -22.40
C LEU A 1095 41.70 19.61 -22.38
N LYS A 1096 41.96 19.10 -21.17
CA LYS A 1096 42.57 17.77 -20.98
C LYS A 1096 41.51 16.68 -21.16
N ILE A 1097 41.33 16.24 -22.41
CA ILE A 1097 40.51 15.07 -22.71
C ILE A 1097 41.23 13.83 -22.14
N SER A 1098 40.54 13.08 -21.27
CA SER A 1098 41.11 11.92 -20.57
C SER A 1098 41.58 10.81 -21.52
N ALA A 1099 42.54 10.01 -21.05
CA ALA A 1099 43.05 8.85 -21.78
C ALA A 1099 41.92 7.87 -22.14
N ASP A 1100 40.96 7.66 -21.23
CA ASP A 1100 39.78 6.83 -21.45
C ASP A 1100 38.88 7.33 -22.59
N ASN A 1101 38.66 8.64 -22.70
CA ASN A 1101 37.82 9.20 -23.76
C ASN A 1101 38.51 9.03 -25.13
N TRP A 1102 39.81 9.29 -25.22
CA TRP A 1102 40.59 9.03 -26.43
C TRP A 1102 40.62 7.54 -26.79
N ASN A 1103 40.80 6.66 -25.79
CA ASN A 1103 40.77 5.21 -25.95
C ASN A 1103 39.40 4.71 -26.43
N TYR A 1104 38.31 5.33 -25.98
CA TYR A 1104 36.95 4.99 -26.41
C TYR A 1104 36.77 5.24 -27.91
N LEU A 1105 37.22 6.41 -28.42
CA LEU A 1105 37.20 6.72 -29.85
C LEU A 1105 38.11 5.77 -30.65
N CYS A 1106 39.32 5.49 -30.13
CA CYS A 1106 40.26 4.55 -30.72
C CYS A 1106 39.64 3.15 -30.91
N ARG A 1107 39.09 2.57 -29.83
CA ARG A 1107 38.55 1.21 -29.85
C ARG A 1107 37.32 1.08 -30.74
N HIS A 1108 36.31 1.93 -30.51
CA HIS A 1108 35.06 1.84 -31.27
C HIS A 1108 35.23 2.26 -32.72
N GLY A 1109 36.08 3.24 -33.02
CA GLY A 1109 36.41 3.61 -34.39
C GLY A 1109 37.09 2.48 -35.16
N SER A 1110 38.05 1.79 -34.51
CA SER A 1110 38.76 0.65 -35.11
C SER A 1110 37.82 -0.52 -35.39
N LEU A 1111 36.98 -0.89 -34.42
CA LEU A 1111 36.00 -1.97 -34.57
C LEU A 1111 34.90 -1.68 -35.60
N ARG A 1112 34.59 -0.40 -35.84
CA ARG A 1112 33.61 0.05 -36.84
C ARG A 1112 34.23 0.24 -38.24
N GLY A 1113 35.46 -0.22 -38.47
CA GLY A 1113 36.10 -0.22 -39.79
C GLY A 1113 36.89 1.04 -40.14
N HIS A 1114 37.18 1.91 -39.17
CA HIS A 1114 37.93 3.16 -39.35
C HIS A 1114 39.26 3.23 -38.56
N PRO A 1115 40.09 2.17 -38.53
CA PRO A 1115 41.26 2.10 -37.66
C PRO A 1115 42.36 3.12 -38.02
N ALA A 1116 42.51 3.45 -39.30
CA ALA A 1116 43.45 4.48 -39.77
C ALA A 1116 43.00 5.89 -39.33
N ASP A 1117 41.70 6.16 -39.41
CA ASP A 1117 41.12 7.47 -39.09
C ASP A 1117 41.21 7.81 -37.60
N VAL A 1118 41.22 6.80 -36.72
CA VAL A 1118 41.28 6.98 -35.25
C VAL A 1118 42.65 6.71 -34.64
N MET A 1119 43.67 6.38 -35.44
CA MET A 1119 45.01 6.08 -34.93
C MET A 1119 45.60 7.23 -34.10
N PHE A 1120 45.34 8.48 -34.50
CA PHE A 1120 45.76 9.66 -33.72
C PHE A 1120 45.15 9.69 -32.31
N ALA A 1121 43.93 9.17 -32.12
CA ALA A 1121 43.28 9.08 -30.82
C ALA A 1121 43.92 7.97 -29.97
N CYS A 1122 44.29 6.85 -30.59
CA CYS A 1122 45.02 5.76 -29.94
C CYS A 1122 46.39 6.23 -29.42
N GLU A 1123 47.14 6.97 -30.24
CA GLU A 1123 48.42 7.58 -29.89
C GLU A 1123 48.28 8.54 -28.70
N LYS A 1124 47.27 9.44 -28.73
CA LYS A 1124 46.98 10.37 -27.63
C LYS A 1124 46.61 9.65 -26.33
N ALA A 1125 45.82 8.58 -26.40
CA ALA A 1125 45.44 7.82 -25.22
C ALA A 1125 46.65 7.16 -24.54
N VAL A 1126 47.54 6.55 -25.33
CA VAL A 1126 48.77 5.92 -24.83
C VAL A 1126 49.77 6.96 -24.30
N ALA A 1127 49.87 8.13 -24.94
CA ALA A 1127 50.74 9.20 -24.45
C ALA A 1127 50.32 9.70 -23.05
N LEU A 1128 49.01 9.73 -22.77
CA LEU A 1128 48.48 10.13 -21.47
C LEU A 1128 48.65 9.04 -20.40
N GLU A 1129 48.41 7.78 -20.75
CA GLU A 1129 48.51 6.64 -19.83
C GLU A 1129 49.28 5.46 -20.44
N PRO A 1130 50.63 5.54 -20.48
CA PRO A 1130 51.45 4.61 -21.25
C PRO A 1130 51.50 3.19 -20.67
N ARG A 1131 51.17 3.04 -19.38
CA ARG A 1131 51.15 1.77 -18.64
C ARG A 1131 49.75 1.17 -18.49
N GLN A 1132 48.73 1.75 -19.14
CA GLN A 1132 47.36 1.28 -18.99
C GLN A 1132 47.04 0.18 -20.01
N ARG A 1133 46.84 -1.05 -19.51
CA ARG A 1133 46.74 -2.24 -20.36
C ARG A 1133 45.62 -2.16 -21.39
N TYR A 1134 44.43 -1.69 -21.02
CA TYR A 1134 43.27 -1.64 -21.92
C TYR A 1134 43.44 -0.60 -23.04
N ILE A 1135 44.27 0.42 -22.81
CA ILE A 1135 44.57 1.44 -23.82
C ILE A 1135 45.55 0.87 -24.85
N ARG A 1136 46.55 0.11 -24.39
CA ARG A 1136 47.46 -0.65 -25.25
C ARG A 1136 46.70 -1.68 -26.09
N ASP A 1137 45.79 -2.45 -25.49
CA ASP A 1137 44.95 -3.44 -26.19
C ASP A 1137 44.17 -2.82 -27.35
N SER A 1138 43.54 -1.65 -27.15
CA SER A 1138 42.81 -0.94 -28.21
C SER A 1138 43.72 -0.41 -29.31
N ARG A 1139 44.92 0.10 -28.98
CA ARG A 1139 45.88 0.55 -29.99
C ARG A 1139 46.48 -0.63 -30.77
N GLY A 1140 46.76 -1.74 -30.10
CA GLY A 1140 47.21 -2.98 -30.73
C GLY A 1140 46.18 -3.52 -31.73
N LEU A 1141 44.90 -3.47 -31.37
CA LEU A 1141 43.78 -3.75 -32.29
C LEU A 1141 43.80 -2.81 -33.50
N ALA A 1142 43.90 -1.50 -33.29
CA ALA A 1142 43.94 -0.52 -34.37
C ALA A 1142 45.13 -0.77 -35.32
N ARG A 1143 46.32 -1.02 -34.77
CA ARG A 1143 47.56 -1.28 -35.52
C ARG A 1143 47.49 -2.56 -36.34
N ALA A 1144 46.95 -3.63 -35.77
CA ALA A 1144 46.72 -4.87 -36.48
C ALA A 1144 45.75 -4.70 -37.67
N LEU A 1145 44.70 -3.90 -37.50
CA LEU A 1145 43.73 -3.59 -38.55
C LEU A 1145 44.29 -2.65 -39.65
N THR A 1146 45.29 -1.82 -39.34
CA THR A 1146 46.02 -0.99 -40.32
C THR A 1146 47.22 -1.69 -40.96
N GLY A 1147 47.57 -2.90 -40.52
CA GLY A 1147 48.68 -3.70 -41.06
C GLY A 1147 50.03 -3.52 -40.36
N ASP A 1148 50.10 -2.77 -39.26
CA ASP A 1148 51.28 -2.66 -38.40
C ASP A 1148 51.33 -3.84 -37.42
N ARG A 1149 51.91 -4.95 -37.87
CA ARG A 1149 51.94 -6.22 -37.14
C ARG A 1149 52.91 -6.17 -35.96
N GLU A 1150 54.09 -5.61 -36.15
CA GLU A 1150 55.13 -5.53 -35.12
C GLU A 1150 54.66 -4.63 -33.96
N GLY A 1151 54.08 -3.47 -34.27
CA GLY A 1151 53.55 -2.56 -33.25
C GLY A 1151 52.31 -3.10 -32.53
N ALA A 1152 51.51 -3.96 -33.17
CA ALA A 1152 50.38 -4.64 -32.54
C ALA A 1152 50.82 -5.73 -31.55
N ILE A 1153 51.83 -6.53 -31.93
CA ILE A 1153 52.43 -7.56 -31.06
C ILE A 1153 53.00 -6.93 -29.78
N GLU A 1154 53.71 -5.80 -29.91
CA GLU A 1154 54.26 -5.07 -28.76
C GLU A 1154 53.16 -4.66 -27.77
N ASP A 1155 52.05 -4.09 -28.27
CA ASP A 1155 50.96 -3.61 -27.43
C ASP A 1155 50.16 -4.74 -26.77
N PHE A 1156 49.93 -5.87 -27.45
CA PHE A 1156 49.30 -7.06 -26.86
C PHE A 1156 50.20 -7.74 -25.83
N GLN A 1157 51.52 -7.75 -26.04
CA GLN A 1157 52.48 -8.26 -25.06
C GLN A 1157 52.49 -7.40 -23.79
N ALA A 1158 52.43 -6.07 -23.94
CA ALA A 1158 52.27 -5.14 -22.83
C ALA A 1158 50.97 -5.40 -22.05
N PHE A 1159 49.86 -5.69 -22.75
CA PHE A 1159 48.60 -6.09 -22.10
C PHE A 1159 48.74 -7.37 -21.26
N ILE A 1160 49.42 -8.40 -21.77
CA ILE A 1160 49.65 -9.66 -21.04
C ILE A 1160 50.51 -9.42 -19.79
N ASN A 1161 51.58 -8.65 -19.93
CA ASN A 1161 52.53 -8.36 -18.85
C ASN A 1161 51.89 -7.58 -17.68
N TRP A 1162 50.90 -6.72 -17.97
CA TRP A 1162 50.22 -5.89 -16.96
C TRP A 1162 48.84 -6.43 -16.54
N SER A 1163 48.45 -7.62 -17.01
CA SER A 1163 47.21 -8.29 -16.62
C SER A 1163 47.42 -9.21 -15.40
N GLY A 1164 46.47 -9.21 -14.46
CA GLY A 1164 46.43 -10.13 -13.31
C GLY A 1164 46.11 -11.59 -13.71
N SER A 1165 45.74 -12.44 -12.75
CA SER A 1165 45.48 -13.90 -12.91
C SER A 1165 44.20 -14.25 -13.71
N SER A 1166 43.94 -13.57 -14.83
CA SER A 1166 42.87 -13.90 -15.79
C SER A 1166 43.48 -14.66 -16.96
N ASN A 1167 43.32 -15.98 -16.98
CA ASN A 1167 43.93 -16.85 -17.99
C ASN A 1167 43.29 -16.70 -19.37
N GLU A 1168 41.96 -16.50 -19.46
CA GLU A 1168 41.25 -16.46 -20.75
C GLU A 1168 41.63 -15.24 -21.61
N LYS A 1169 41.69 -14.03 -21.04
CA LYS A 1169 42.05 -12.82 -21.80
C LYS A 1169 43.51 -12.83 -22.22
N LYS A 1170 44.41 -13.36 -21.37
CA LYS A 1170 45.83 -13.54 -21.73
C LYS A 1170 46.00 -14.55 -22.85
N SER A 1171 45.33 -15.70 -22.76
CA SER A 1171 45.32 -16.70 -23.82
C SER A 1171 44.82 -16.12 -25.14
N GLN A 1172 43.73 -15.36 -25.11
CA GLN A 1172 43.20 -14.72 -26.31
C GLN A 1172 44.18 -13.72 -26.96
N ARG A 1173 44.91 -12.92 -26.16
CA ARG A 1173 45.92 -11.98 -26.72
C ARG A 1173 47.16 -12.72 -27.19
N GLN A 1174 47.52 -13.83 -26.55
CA GLN A 1174 48.60 -14.70 -27.01
C GLN A 1174 48.26 -15.32 -28.37
N ASP A 1175 47.04 -15.82 -28.56
CA ASP A 1175 46.56 -16.33 -29.84
C ASP A 1175 46.62 -15.24 -30.94
N TRP A 1176 46.29 -13.99 -30.60
CA TRP A 1176 46.41 -12.85 -31.52
C TRP A 1176 47.87 -12.55 -31.89
N ILE A 1177 48.78 -12.58 -30.92
CA ILE A 1177 50.23 -12.41 -31.14
C ILE A 1177 50.76 -13.51 -32.07
N ASP A 1178 50.43 -14.77 -31.80
CA ASP A 1178 50.89 -15.92 -32.58
C ASP A 1178 50.36 -15.86 -34.03
N THR A 1179 49.09 -15.45 -34.19
CA THR A 1179 48.46 -15.27 -35.50
C THR A 1179 49.11 -14.13 -36.30
N LEU A 1180 49.40 -13.00 -35.66
CA LEU A 1180 50.10 -11.87 -36.27
C LEU A 1180 51.54 -12.23 -36.65
N GLY A 1181 52.25 -12.98 -35.79
CA GLY A 1181 53.61 -13.49 -36.03
C GLY A 1181 53.68 -14.48 -37.20
N ALA A 1182 52.62 -15.25 -37.44
CA ALA A 1182 52.46 -16.10 -38.62
C ALA A 1182 52.07 -15.33 -39.90
N GLY A 1183 52.03 -14.00 -39.85
CA GLY A 1183 51.71 -13.13 -40.98
C GLY A 1183 50.22 -13.09 -41.36
N LYS A 1184 49.32 -13.54 -40.48
CA LYS A 1184 47.86 -13.52 -40.67
C LYS A 1184 47.21 -12.44 -39.79
N ASN A 1185 46.05 -11.93 -40.19
CA ASN A 1185 45.29 -10.97 -39.36
C ASN A 1185 44.26 -11.73 -38.50
N PRO A 1186 44.34 -11.65 -37.15
CA PRO A 1186 43.39 -12.34 -36.26
C PRO A 1186 41.99 -11.73 -36.24
N PHE A 1187 41.79 -10.52 -36.77
CA PHE A 1187 40.53 -9.78 -36.71
C PHE A 1187 39.67 -10.00 -37.97
N THR A 1188 39.07 -11.19 -38.09
CA THR A 1188 38.05 -11.47 -39.12
C THR A 1188 36.75 -10.71 -38.83
N PRO A 1189 35.84 -10.51 -39.81
CA PRO A 1189 34.54 -9.87 -39.57
C PRO A 1189 33.76 -10.48 -38.39
N GLU A 1190 33.80 -11.80 -38.24
CA GLU A 1190 33.17 -12.55 -37.13
C GLU A 1190 33.82 -12.27 -35.78
N VAL A 1191 35.15 -12.07 -35.74
CA VAL A 1191 35.88 -11.70 -34.52
C VAL A 1191 35.60 -10.25 -34.15
N ILE A 1192 35.53 -9.35 -35.13
CA ILE A 1192 35.16 -7.94 -34.91
C ILE A 1192 33.73 -7.83 -34.38
N GLU A 1193 32.78 -8.59 -34.91
CA GLU A 1193 31.40 -8.65 -34.43
C GLU A 1193 31.29 -9.14 -32.98
N LYS A 1194 32.15 -10.08 -32.56
CA LYS A 1194 32.23 -10.53 -31.15
C LYS A 1194 32.89 -9.51 -30.21
N LEU A 1195 33.65 -8.55 -30.74
CA LEU A 1195 34.38 -7.55 -29.95
C LEU A 1195 33.63 -6.21 -29.82
N LEU A 1196 32.71 -5.93 -30.76
CA LEU A 1196 31.73 -4.83 -30.72
C LEU A 1196 30.67 -5.08 -29.65
#